data_AF-A0A7W1JGV2-F1
#
_entry.id   AF-A0A7W1JGV2-F1
#
_cell.length_a   1.000
_cell.length_b   1.000
_cell.length_c   1.000
_cell.angle_alpha   90.00
_cell.angle_beta   90.00
_cell.angle_gamma   90.00
#
_symmetry.space_group_name_H-M   'P 1'
#
loop_
_entity.id
_entity.type
_entity.pdbx_description
1 polymer ?
#
loop_
_entity_poly.entity_id
_entity_poly.type
_entity_poly.pdbx_seq_one_letter_code
_entity_poly.pdbx_strand_id
1 'polypeptide(L)'
;MTSAQQVRAEAAASQEVAQSGRAGRLPGSLSAWLLAVCCVAQFMVILDLSIVNVALPSIQSSLNFSAADLQWIVNAYAITFAGFLMLGGRAADYFGQRRTFVAALVLFAAASLAGGLAPDKHTLIIARGVQGVAGALMAASSLAIITSSFPAGPARHRAIGLWGAMNGVGGAAGVLLGGILTEALSWRWILLINPPIAIAAALVAFAVVTNRRRERGRTSFDLPGALTLTVGQMVLVYGIVTAGLEGWGSTGAVIPIAVGAGMLALFGVIEARLASAPLIPFRQLTKSLQVTNTIVVLFSAALFPMWYVTSLYLQQVLGLSPLDAGLVFLPMALTIMVGARRAGALVNKFGVRLVLGSGLVLMTAGMLLFARIASNGSATVYAILPGVLTAAGIGLAVVASTIGAVQGAREGQAGLASGLVNTSRQVGGGLGIALLITLATQYTTHLIGDNRSVTEALTEGFRLAYLIGAGLVAAAAVMTFTLLRAPAAEGSTRRQRGGVALGVVALVAVFVAIDFTVPGGDSPIGAYTTKGAMSFVSAPSLHPPELRDGGATAAGKLAPGYMLTANFYHVTRPPIVGQSGPLILDNDLQPVWFKPAPEDVVASNLSLQTYQGKPALSWWEGVVTNAGTTESGEYVVVDQHYKTVARLKGRDNWILTLHALVIDGDHAWVTANRNLPRDLSKYGGTYNGTLVDSAVQEYDLKTGKLLRTWNALDHISLDDSHSIPPTNGFPWDAYHVNWITLTGDGKFLVSMRDTWAAYLVDIDTGQIEWTLGGKHSSFAFGPRAEFQWQHDVALEPGSLVTLFDDHCCLARGADTWVDATEPSRALVLRLDQQARRATFVAEYGSDRRLAAAYMGNAQPLENGNVLVGWGSQPYFSEYSKSGDLLMDAVFPSPNIAYRVNRAQWIGLPLSTPSGAARVEDGRTTVYASWNGATRVASWRVMAGPSADRMAIVTTKAKSGFETAVTVPNGSKSFEVQALDAGGRVIGSSRPFSLTA
;
A
#
# COMPACT_ATOMS: atom_id res chain seq x y z
N MET A 1 -84.01 13.56 20.20
CA MET A 1 -83.14 14.76 20.19
C MET A 1 -83.33 15.45 18.86
N THR A 2 -83.75 16.72 18.86
CA THR A 2 -84.16 17.49 17.67
C THR A 2 -82.94 17.91 16.82
N SER A 3 -83.13 18.17 15.52
CA SER A 3 -82.05 18.44 14.56
C SER A 3 -81.13 19.62 14.94
N ALA A 4 -81.58 20.52 15.82
CA ALA A 4 -80.76 21.58 16.40
C ALA A 4 -79.64 21.08 17.34
N GLN A 5 -79.79 19.90 17.97
CA GLN A 5 -78.74 19.29 18.80
C GLN A 5 -77.70 18.54 17.96
N GLN A 6 -78.10 18.00 16.80
CA GLN A 6 -77.22 17.27 15.90
C GLN A 6 -76.29 18.23 15.13
N VAL A 7 -76.81 19.39 14.71
CA VAL A 7 -76.02 20.47 14.10
C VAL A 7 -75.05 21.11 15.11
N ARG A 8 -75.43 21.21 16.40
CA ARG A 8 -74.50 21.66 17.46
C ARG A 8 -73.43 20.64 17.81
N ALA A 9 -73.73 19.35 17.76
CA ALA A 9 -72.75 18.27 17.97
C ALA A 9 -71.74 18.16 16.82
N GLU A 10 -72.19 18.32 15.56
CA GLU A 10 -71.31 18.35 14.40
C GLU A 10 -70.46 19.64 14.33
N ALA A 11 -71.01 20.79 14.76
CA ALA A 11 -70.23 22.03 14.88
C ALA A 11 -69.20 21.97 16.02
N ALA A 12 -69.52 21.33 17.15
CA ALA A 12 -68.60 21.11 18.26
C ALA A 12 -67.50 20.11 17.89
N ALA A 13 -67.83 18.99 17.22
CA ALA A 13 -66.86 18.01 16.72
C ALA A 13 -65.97 18.59 15.61
N SER A 14 -66.52 19.45 14.74
CA SER A 14 -65.76 20.17 13.72
C SER A 14 -64.85 21.24 14.33
N GLN A 15 -65.26 21.90 15.42
CA GLN A 15 -64.41 22.80 16.20
C GLN A 15 -63.33 22.06 17.00
N GLU A 16 -63.61 20.86 17.52
CA GLU A 16 -62.62 19.99 18.21
C GLU A 16 -61.58 19.41 17.23
N VAL A 17 -62.00 19.04 16.02
CA VAL A 17 -61.10 18.62 14.93
C VAL A 17 -60.30 19.82 14.37
N ALA A 18 -60.90 21.02 14.29
CA ALA A 18 -60.19 22.23 13.89
C ALA A 18 -59.25 22.79 14.99
N GLN A 19 -59.58 22.62 16.27
CA GLN A 19 -58.73 23.00 17.40
C GLN A 19 -57.59 21.98 17.64
N SER A 20 -57.85 20.67 17.50
CA SER A 20 -56.79 19.64 17.54
C SER A 20 -55.85 19.71 16.31
N GLY A 21 -56.36 20.13 15.15
CA GLY A 21 -55.56 20.43 13.95
C GLY A 21 -54.68 21.69 14.06
N ARG A 22 -55.03 22.64 14.93
CA ARG A 22 -54.25 23.86 15.22
C ARG A 22 -53.24 23.69 16.36
N ALA A 23 -53.52 22.83 17.35
CA ALA A 23 -52.68 22.64 18.54
C ALA A 23 -51.41 21.78 18.35
N GLY A 24 -51.21 21.16 17.18
CA GLY A 24 -50.12 20.21 16.93
C GLY A 24 -49.04 20.63 15.92
N ARG A 25 -49.15 21.80 15.28
CA ARG A 25 -48.16 22.25 14.28
C ARG A 25 -47.01 22.99 14.96
N LEU A 26 -45.84 22.35 15.01
CA LEU A 26 -44.58 23.04 15.33
C LEU A 26 -44.41 24.24 14.37
N PRO A 27 -43.95 25.41 14.84
CA PRO A 27 -43.56 26.53 13.96
C PRO A 27 -42.65 26.04 12.82
N GLY A 28 -42.79 26.62 11.63
CA GLY A 28 -42.08 26.16 10.43
C GLY A 28 -40.55 26.08 10.59
N SER A 29 -39.96 27.01 11.36
CA SER A 29 -38.54 27.03 11.70
C SER A 29 -38.12 25.89 12.63
N LEU A 30 -38.92 25.55 13.65
CA LEU A 30 -38.65 24.42 14.56
C LEU A 30 -38.72 23.07 13.86
N SER A 31 -39.68 22.90 12.94
CA SER A 31 -39.78 21.68 12.12
C SER A 31 -38.57 21.49 11.20
N ALA A 32 -38.03 22.58 10.66
CA ALA A 32 -36.84 22.55 9.81
C ALA A 32 -35.58 22.17 10.61
N TRP A 33 -35.36 22.76 11.78
CA TRP A 33 -34.23 22.42 12.65
C TRP A 33 -34.28 20.98 13.17
N LEU A 34 -35.48 20.47 13.48
CA LEU A 34 -35.68 19.08 13.90
C LEU A 34 -35.30 18.10 12.79
N LEU A 35 -35.72 18.39 11.56
CA LEU A 35 -35.31 17.58 10.40
C LEU A 35 -33.81 17.69 10.14
N ALA A 36 -33.24 18.89 10.21
CA ALA A 36 -31.82 19.12 9.99
C ALA A 36 -30.96 18.31 10.96
N VAL A 37 -31.27 18.34 12.27
CA VAL A 37 -30.48 17.60 13.27
C VAL A 37 -30.60 16.08 13.10
N CYS A 38 -31.78 15.56 12.73
CA CYS A 38 -31.95 14.15 12.41
C CYS A 38 -31.19 13.73 11.14
N CYS A 39 -31.16 14.60 10.12
CA CYS A 39 -30.39 14.36 8.90
C CYS A 39 -28.88 14.42 9.17
N VAL A 40 -28.40 15.38 9.96
CA VAL A 40 -26.98 15.46 10.37
C VAL A 40 -26.58 14.21 11.13
N ALA A 41 -27.39 13.74 12.08
CA ALA A 41 -27.10 12.50 12.81
C ALA A 41 -27.01 11.29 11.87
N GLN A 42 -27.92 11.15 10.90
CA GLN A 42 -27.87 10.06 9.94
C GLN A 42 -26.69 10.17 8.97
N PHE A 43 -26.36 11.38 8.54
CA PHE A 43 -25.19 11.66 7.73
C PHE A 43 -23.91 11.25 8.47
N MET A 44 -23.75 11.64 9.74
CA MET A 44 -22.60 11.26 10.57
C MET A 44 -22.45 9.75 10.72
N VAL A 45 -23.54 9.02 11.00
CA VAL A 45 -23.53 7.55 11.15
C VAL A 45 -22.99 6.87 9.89
N ILE A 46 -23.34 7.37 8.72
CA ILE A 46 -22.97 6.76 7.43
C ILE A 46 -21.62 7.26 6.93
N LEU A 47 -21.30 8.54 7.19
CA LEU A 47 -19.98 9.10 6.98
C LEU A 47 -18.93 8.26 7.72
N ASP A 48 -19.15 8.02 9.02
CA ASP A 48 -18.22 7.30 9.89
C ASP A 48 -18.01 5.82 9.50
N LEU A 49 -19.02 5.18 8.91
CA LEU A 49 -18.89 3.85 8.31
C LEU A 49 -18.03 3.83 7.05
N SER A 50 -18.10 4.91 6.25
CA SER A 50 -17.46 4.99 4.94
C SER A 50 -16.03 5.53 5.01
N ILE A 51 -15.83 6.59 5.80
CA ILE A 51 -14.60 7.40 5.89
C ILE A 51 -13.37 6.59 6.31
N VAL A 52 -13.58 5.53 7.10
CA VAL A 52 -12.52 4.72 7.65
C VAL A 52 -11.88 3.78 6.63
N ASN A 53 -12.61 3.34 5.60
CA ASN A 53 -12.11 2.32 4.68
C ASN A 53 -10.87 2.80 3.92
N VAL A 54 -10.87 4.07 3.50
CA VAL A 54 -9.75 4.69 2.78
C VAL A 54 -8.55 4.96 3.71
N ALA A 55 -8.80 5.09 5.02
CA ALA A 55 -7.76 5.31 6.02
C ALA A 55 -7.12 4.02 6.57
N LEU A 56 -7.65 2.84 6.22
CA LEU A 56 -7.22 1.56 6.80
C LEU A 56 -5.70 1.31 6.71
N PRO A 57 -5.03 1.51 5.56
CA PRO A 57 -3.57 1.31 5.49
C PRO A 57 -2.79 2.26 6.41
N SER A 58 -3.19 3.53 6.49
CA SER A 58 -2.54 4.52 7.36
C SER A 58 -2.79 4.25 8.85
N ILE A 59 -3.97 3.74 9.21
CA ILE A 59 -4.23 3.29 10.59
C ILE A 59 -3.39 2.05 10.91
N GLN A 60 -3.27 1.14 9.93
CA GLN A 60 -2.52 -0.09 10.07
C GLN A 60 -1.07 0.18 10.45
N SER A 61 -0.40 1.04 9.68
CA SER A 61 1.00 1.41 9.90
C SER A 61 1.18 2.25 11.17
N SER A 62 0.27 3.19 11.46
CA SER A 62 0.38 4.06 12.62
C SER A 62 0.18 3.36 13.98
N LEU A 63 -0.58 2.28 14.04
CA LEU A 63 -0.93 1.58 15.29
C LEU A 63 -0.49 0.10 15.30
N ASN A 64 0.32 -0.32 14.32
CA ASN A 64 0.83 -1.69 14.16
C ASN A 64 -0.28 -2.76 14.17
N PHE A 65 -1.37 -2.54 13.40
CA PHE A 65 -2.40 -3.56 13.25
C PHE A 65 -1.92 -4.73 12.39
N SER A 66 -2.26 -5.96 12.76
CA SER A 66 -2.13 -7.08 11.83
C SER A 66 -3.15 -7.00 10.70
N ALA A 67 -2.85 -7.63 9.57
CA ALA A 67 -3.83 -7.71 8.46
C ALA A 67 -5.14 -8.35 8.95
N ALA A 68 -5.02 -9.35 9.85
CA ALA A 68 -6.16 -10.00 10.47
C ALA A 68 -6.86 -9.12 11.51
N ASP A 69 -6.14 -8.31 12.30
CA ASP A 69 -6.74 -7.44 13.31
C ASP A 69 -7.40 -6.20 12.69
N LEU A 70 -6.90 -5.74 11.54
CA LEU A 70 -7.31 -4.48 10.91
C LEU A 70 -8.81 -4.44 10.60
N GLN A 71 -9.40 -5.60 10.30
CA GLN A 71 -10.83 -5.74 10.06
C GLN A 71 -11.70 -5.41 11.29
N TRP A 72 -11.14 -5.44 12.51
CA TRP A 72 -11.84 -5.05 13.74
C TRP A 72 -12.25 -3.58 13.78
N ILE A 73 -11.54 -2.70 13.06
CA ILE A 73 -11.88 -1.28 12.96
C ILE A 73 -13.30 -1.11 12.38
N VAL A 74 -13.64 -1.93 11.39
CA VAL A 74 -14.96 -1.94 10.75
C VAL A 74 -15.94 -2.84 11.51
N ASN A 75 -15.50 -4.05 11.89
CA ASN A 75 -16.35 -5.04 12.53
C ASN A 75 -16.84 -4.60 13.93
N ALA A 76 -15.99 -4.01 14.76
CA ALA A 76 -16.41 -3.60 16.12
C ALA A 76 -17.58 -2.61 16.07
N TYR A 77 -17.54 -1.65 15.15
CA TYR A 77 -18.65 -0.72 14.91
C TYR A 77 -19.87 -1.45 14.34
N ALA A 78 -19.71 -2.25 13.28
CA ALA A 78 -20.85 -2.87 12.60
C ALA A 78 -21.62 -3.86 13.48
N ILE A 79 -20.91 -4.68 14.27
CA ILE A 79 -21.50 -5.69 15.17
C ILE A 79 -22.29 -5.03 16.30
N THR A 80 -21.68 -4.05 16.98
CA THR A 80 -22.33 -3.34 18.08
C THR A 80 -23.50 -2.48 17.58
N PHE A 81 -23.36 -1.86 16.41
CA PHE A 81 -24.46 -1.19 15.75
C PHE A 81 -25.61 -2.16 15.45
N ALA A 82 -25.34 -3.35 14.91
CA ALA A 82 -26.38 -4.35 14.60
C ALA A 82 -27.18 -4.75 15.85
N GLY A 83 -26.48 -5.14 16.91
CA GLY A 83 -27.08 -5.69 18.12
C GLY A 83 -27.85 -4.66 18.95
N PHE A 84 -27.40 -3.40 18.95
CA PHE A 84 -28.04 -2.33 19.72
C PHE A 84 -29.09 -1.53 18.93
N LEU A 85 -29.20 -1.69 17.61
CA LEU A 85 -30.16 -0.94 16.79
C LEU A 85 -31.62 -1.20 17.21
N MET A 86 -32.00 -2.47 17.36
CA MET A 86 -33.36 -2.85 17.76
C MET A 86 -33.66 -2.41 19.21
N LEU A 87 -32.63 -2.41 20.06
CA LEU A 87 -32.70 -1.92 21.43
C LEU A 87 -32.90 -0.40 21.48
N GLY A 88 -32.22 0.34 20.60
CA GLY A 88 -32.26 1.81 20.56
C GLY A 88 -33.64 2.38 20.24
N GLY A 89 -34.42 1.69 19.40
CA GLY A 89 -35.81 2.08 19.12
C GLY A 89 -36.68 2.00 20.39
N ARG A 90 -36.54 0.92 21.15
CA ARG A 90 -37.26 0.70 22.41
C ARG A 90 -36.75 1.65 23.52
N ALA A 91 -35.45 1.94 23.55
CA ALA A 91 -34.84 2.89 24.49
C ALA A 91 -35.42 4.29 24.31
N ALA A 92 -35.54 4.75 23.06
CA ALA A 92 -36.10 6.06 22.73
C ALA A 92 -37.57 6.20 23.17
N ASP A 93 -38.34 5.12 23.07
CA ASP A 93 -39.73 5.08 23.54
C ASP A 93 -39.84 5.07 25.07
N TYR A 94 -38.89 4.44 25.78
CA TYR A 94 -38.92 4.30 27.25
C TYR A 94 -38.31 5.49 27.99
N PHE A 95 -37.07 5.89 27.66
CA PHE A 95 -36.34 6.96 28.34
C PHE A 95 -36.72 8.36 27.82
N GLY A 96 -37.43 8.42 26.70
CA GLY A 96 -37.82 9.64 26.00
C GLY A 96 -36.89 9.97 24.84
N GLN A 97 -37.50 10.41 23.73
CA GLN A 97 -36.82 10.62 22.45
C GLN A 97 -35.68 11.65 22.53
N ARG A 98 -35.88 12.79 23.20
CA ARG A 98 -34.84 13.83 23.37
C ARG A 98 -33.65 13.33 24.15
N ARG A 99 -33.88 12.71 25.32
CA ARG A 99 -32.81 12.26 26.22
C ARG A 99 -31.95 11.19 25.55
N THR A 100 -32.60 10.23 24.89
CA THR A 100 -31.92 9.15 24.19
C THR A 100 -31.10 9.68 23.01
N PHE A 101 -31.66 10.59 22.20
CA PHE A 101 -30.96 11.14 21.04
C PHE A 101 -29.76 12.01 21.43
N VAL A 102 -29.92 12.90 22.42
CA VAL A 102 -28.82 13.73 22.93
C VAL A 102 -27.73 12.88 23.58
N ALA A 103 -28.10 11.89 24.41
CA ALA A 103 -27.12 10.99 25.03
C ALA A 103 -26.34 10.20 23.96
N ALA A 104 -27.02 9.74 22.90
CA ALA A 104 -26.37 9.04 21.81
C ALA A 104 -25.38 9.93 21.04
N LEU A 105 -25.72 11.20 20.78
CA LEU A 105 -24.81 12.17 20.16
C LEU A 105 -23.58 12.46 21.02
N VAL A 106 -23.77 12.66 22.34
CA VAL A 106 -22.66 12.89 23.28
C VAL A 106 -21.76 11.66 23.39
N LEU A 107 -22.34 10.46 23.45
CA LEU A 107 -21.59 9.21 23.48
C LEU A 107 -20.80 9.00 22.19
N PHE A 108 -21.39 9.32 21.03
CA PHE A 108 -20.71 9.28 19.74
C PHE A 108 -19.53 10.24 19.71
N ALA A 109 -19.71 11.48 20.18
CA ALA A 109 -18.64 12.49 20.27
C ALA A 109 -17.49 12.02 21.16
N ALA A 110 -17.80 11.49 22.36
CA ALA A 110 -16.79 11.00 23.30
C ALA A 110 -16.02 9.80 22.73
N ALA A 111 -16.72 8.86 22.09
CA ALA A 111 -16.09 7.70 21.47
C ALA A 111 -15.23 8.10 20.25
N SER A 112 -15.70 9.02 19.40
CA SER A 112 -14.91 9.56 18.30
C SER A 112 -13.66 10.31 18.79
N LEU A 113 -13.77 11.07 19.89
CA LEU A 113 -12.61 11.75 20.49
C LEU A 113 -11.59 10.73 21.03
N ALA A 114 -12.06 9.71 21.76
CA ALA A 114 -11.19 8.65 22.27
C ALA A 114 -10.50 7.86 21.13
N GLY A 115 -11.22 7.55 20.05
CA GLY A 115 -10.66 6.87 18.88
C GLY A 115 -9.66 7.74 18.11
N GLY A 116 -9.95 9.04 17.93
CA GLY A 116 -9.04 9.98 17.27
C GLY A 116 -7.76 10.26 18.06
N LEU A 117 -7.79 10.09 19.38
CA LEU A 117 -6.65 10.22 20.28
C LEU A 117 -6.06 8.86 20.71
N ALA A 118 -6.45 7.76 20.05
CA ALA A 118 -6.03 6.42 20.44
C ALA A 118 -4.49 6.27 20.35
N PRO A 119 -3.82 5.84 21.44
CA PRO A 119 -2.38 5.57 21.43
C PRO A 119 -2.06 4.16 20.91
N ASP A 120 -3.03 3.24 20.93
CA ASP A 120 -2.86 1.83 20.59
C ASP A 120 -4.11 1.25 19.89
N LYS A 121 -3.95 0.06 19.30
CA LYS A 121 -5.01 -0.64 18.55
C LYS A 121 -6.23 -1.01 19.40
N HIS A 122 -6.07 -1.35 20.67
CA HIS A 122 -7.16 -1.77 21.55
C HIS A 122 -8.07 -0.59 21.89
N THR A 123 -7.47 0.56 22.21
CA THR A 123 -8.21 1.81 22.47
C THR A 123 -9.08 2.19 21.26
N LEU A 124 -8.53 2.10 20.04
CA LEU A 124 -9.28 2.37 18.82
C LEU A 124 -10.44 1.37 18.63
N ILE A 125 -10.21 0.06 18.76
CA ILE A 125 -11.26 -0.96 18.60
C ILE A 125 -12.41 -0.75 19.61
N ILE A 126 -12.08 -0.49 20.88
CA ILE A 126 -13.09 -0.21 21.92
C ILE A 126 -13.89 1.05 21.56
N ALA A 127 -13.20 2.12 21.16
CA ALA A 127 -13.85 3.35 20.72
C ALA A 127 -14.80 3.10 19.54
N ARG A 128 -14.39 2.30 18.54
CA ARG A 128 -15.25 1.89 17.41
C ARG A 128 -16.47 1.11 17.87
N GLY A 129 -16.32 0.20 18.83
CA GLY A 129 -17.44 -0.53 19.43
C GLY A 129 -18.44 0.40 20.13
N VAL A 130 -17.95 1.36 20.93
CA VAL A 130 -18.82 2.35 21.59
C VAL A 130 -19.48 3.28 20.57
N GLN A 131 -18.78 3.68 19.50
CA GLN A 131 -19.35 4.44 18.39
C GLN A 131 -20.48 3.66 17.70
N GLY A 132 -20.34 2.35 17.51
CA GLY A 132 -21.39 1.53 16.91
C GLY A 132 -22.66 1.48 17.77
N VAL A 133 -22.52 1.35 19.10
CA VAL A 133 -23.65 1.47 20.04
C VAL A 133 -24.31 2.85 19.93
N ALA A 134 -23.52 3.92 19.98
CA ALA A 134 -24.01 5.30 19.88
C ALA A 134 -24.72 5.56 18.53
N GLY A 135 -24.14 5.09 17.44
CA GLY A 135 -24.69 5.19 16.09
C GLY A 135 -26.03 4.45 15.95
N ALA A 136 -26.17 3.26 16.56
CA ALA A 136 -27.43 2.54 16.61
C ALA A 136 -28.52 3.31 17.34
N LEU A 137 -28.19 3.87 18.51
CA LEU A 137 -29.11 4.71 19.28
C LEU A 137 -29.50 5.98 18.50
N MET A 138 -28.54 6.65 17.85
CA MET A 138 -28.77 7.84 17.01
C MET A 138 -29.69 7.53 15.82
N ALA A 139 -29.42 6.46 15.08
CA ALA A 139 -30.21 6.06 13.91
C ALA A 139 -31.65 5.71 14.30
N ALA A 140 -31.84 4.91 15.36
CA ALA A 140 -33.16 4.52 15.82
C ALA A 140 -33.96 5.72 16.37
N SER A 141 -33.34 6.56 17.20
CA SER A 141 -34.02 7.70 17.81
C SER A 141 -34.31 8.83 16.80
N SER A 142 -33.43 9.10 15.84
CA SER A 142 -33.69 10.10 14.79
C SER A 142 -34.89 9.73 13.92
N LEU A 143 -35.03 8.46 13.53
CA LEU A 143 -36.19 7.98 12.78
C LEU A 143 -37.47 8.00 13.63
N ALA A 144 -37.38 7.66 14.92
CA ALA A 144 -38.51 7.75 15.85
C ALA A 144 -38.98 9.20 16.04
N ILE A 145 -38.06 10.16 16.12
CA ILE A 145 -38.34 11.60 16.21
C ILE A 145 -39.02 12.10 14.92
N ILE A 146 -38.55 11.68 13.74
CA ILE A 146 -39.18 12.06 12.46
C ILE A 146 -40.60 11.51 12.37
N THR A 147 -40.81 10.24 12.70
CA THR A 147 -42.12 9.59 12.59
C THR A 147 -43.12 10.12 13.63
N SER A 148 -42.67 10.57 14.80
CA SER A 148 -43.52 11.14 15.86
C SER A 148 -43.82 12.64 15.69
N SER A 149 -42.90 13.39 15.09
CA SER A 149 -42.98 14.86 14.99
C SER A 149 -43.64 15.36 13.71
N PHE A 150 -43.56 14.59 12.61
CA PHE A 150 -44.21 14.95 11.35
C PHE A 150 -45.57 14.26 11.18
N PRO A 151 -46.64 14.99 10.80
CA PRO A 151 -47.96 14.41 10.58
C PRO A 151 -47.94 13.39 9.44
N ALA A 152 -48.77 12.34 9.57
CA ALA A 152 -48.90 11.30 8.56
C ALA A 152 -49.32 11.91 7.20
N GLY A 153 -48.71 11.45 6.11
CA GLY A 153 -48.92 11.99 4.76
C GLY A 153 -47.66 12.58 4.12
N PRO A 154 -47.80 13.49 3.14
CA PRO A 154 -46.68 13.98 2.31
C PRO A 154 -45.51 14.59 3.09
N ALA A 155 -45.78 15.28 4.21
CA ALA A 155 -44.75 15.90 5.03
C ALA A 155 -43.80 14.87 5.67
N ARG A 156 -44.33 13.80 6.25
CA ARG A 156 -43.54 12.71 6.84
C ARG A 156 -42.77 11.93 5.77
N HIS A 157 -43.39 11.65 4.61
CA HIS A 157 -42.70 10.96 3.51
C HIS A 157 -41.50 11.78 2.99
N ARG A 158 -41.64 13.11 2.88
CA ARG A 158 -40.51 14.00 2.53
C ARG A 158 -39.41 13.98 3.59
N ALA A 159 -39.76 14.04 4.86
CA ALA A 159 -38.80 14.00 5.97
C ALA A 159 -38.01 12.68 6.01
N ILE A 160 -38.70 11.53 5.91
CA ILE A 160 -38.08 10.20 5.83
C ILE A 160 -37.23 10.09 4.55
N GLY A 161 -37.68 10.66 3.43
CA GLY A 161 -36.92 10.69 2.18
C GLY A 161 -35.61 11.46 2.29
N LEU A 162 -35.62 12.65 2.92
CA LEU A 162 -34.42 13.45 3.16
C LEU A 162 -33.45 12.76 4.14
N TRP A 163 -33.96 12.21 5.24
CA TRP A 163 -33.18 11.41 6.17
C TRP A 163 -32.56 10.18 5.47
N GLY A 164 -33.34 9.48 4.65
CA GLY A 164 -32.88 8.34 3.86
C GLY A 164 -31.80 8.72 2.83
N ALA A 165 -31.90 9.90 2.22
CA ALA A 165 -30.91 10.42 1.27
C ALA A 165 -29.53 10.64 1.91
N MET A 166 -29.48 10.91 3.23
CA MET A 166 -28.22 11.06 3.96
C MET A 166 -27.37 9.78 3.96
N ASN A 167 -27.96 8.60 3.75
CA ASN A 167 -27.20 7.37 3.56
C ASN A 167 -26.34 7.42 2.27
N GLY A 168 -26.89 7.94 1.17
CA GLY A 168 -26.12 8.07 -0.07
C GLY A 168 -25.05 9.16 0.03
N VAL A 169 -25.44 10.33 0.57
CA VAL A 169 -24.54 11.49 0.71
C VAL A 169 -23.40 11.19 1.68
N GLY A 170 -23.68 10.58 2.83
CA GLY A 170 -22.67 10.20 3.82
C GLY A 170 -21.69 9.16 3.27
N GLY A 171 -22.15 8.20 2.48
CA GLY A 171 -21.28 7.21 1.83
C GLY A 171 -20.29 7.86 0.87
N ALA A 172 -20.79 8.72 -0.04
CA ALA A 172 -19.97 9.44 -1.01
C ALA A 172 -19.00 10.45 -0.36
N ALA A 173 -19.50 11.22 0.60
CA ALA A 173 -18.68 12.16 1.35
C ALA A 173 -17.61 11.42 2.17
N GLY A 174 -17.92 10.24 2.71
CA GLY A 174 -16.99 9.46 3.53
C GLY A 174 -15.75 9.04 2.76
N VAL A 175 -15.90 8.42 1.58
CA VAL A 175 -14.72 7.99 0.81
C VAL A 175 -13.85 9.17 0.37
N LEU A 176 -14.46 10.30 -0.01
CA LEU A 176 -13.73 11.48 -0.46
C LEU A 176 -13.06 12.22 0.71
N LEU A 177 -13.82 12.53 1.76
CA LEU A 177 -13.28 13.20 2.95
C LEU A 177 -12.28 12.31 3.69
N GLY A 178 -12.45 10.99 3.64
CA GLY A 178 -11.51 10.03 4.20
C GLY A 178 -10.15 10.12 3.53
N GLY A 179 -10.12 10.14 2.19
CA GLY A 179 -8.90 10.37 1.42
C GLY A 179 -8.27 11.73 1.74
N ILE A 180 -9.05 12.81 1.65
CA ILE A 180 -8.57 14.19 1.90
C ILE A 180 -8.00 14.33 3.32
N LEU A 181 -8.72 13.91 4.36
CA LEU A 181 -8.29 14.10 5.74
C LEU A 181 -7.10 13.21 6.12
N THR A 182 -7.03 11.99 5.56
CA THR A 182 -5.93 11.07 5.82
C THR A 182 -4.64 11.58 5.21
N GLU A 183 -4.70 12.09 3.98
CA GLU A 183 -3.52 12.58 3.25
C GLU A 183 -3.09 13.99 3.70
N ALA A 184 -4.03 14.93 3.83
CA ALA A 184 -3.69 16.32 4.12
C ALA A 184 -3.35 16.58 5.60
N LEU A 185 -3.85 15.73 6.51
CA LEU A 185 -3.64 15.90 7.95
C LEU A 185 -3.12 14.60 8.58
N SER A 186 -4.03 13.69 8.91
CA SER A 186 -3.75 12.41 9.56
C SER A 186 -5.04 11.60 9.60
N TRP A 187 -4.93 10.27 9.54
CA TRP A 187 -6.07 9.37 9.72
C TRP A 187 -6.89 9.68 11.00
N ARG A 188 -6.27 10.24 12.05
CA ARG A 188 -6.95 10.61 13.30
C ARG A 188 -8.12 11.58 13.08
N TRP A 189 -8.00 12.47 12.10
CA TRP A 189 -9.02 13.49 11.81
C TRP A 189 -10.32 12.92 11.24
N ILE A 190 -10.30 11.71 10.68
CA ILE A 190 -11.54 11.04 10.25
C ILE A 190 -12.49 10.77 11.43
N LEU A 191 -11.94 10.67 12.65
CA LEU A 191 -12.71 10.54 13.89
C LEU A 191 -12.88 11.90 14.57
N LEU A 192 -11.85 12.74 14.61
CA LEU A 192 -11.90 14.06 15.28
C LEU A 192 -12.81 15.08 14.59
N ILE A 193 -13.26 14.83 13.35
CA ILE A 193 -14.30 15.64 12.69
C ILE A 193 -15.68 15.48 13.35
N ASN A 194 -15.96 14.32 13.96
CA ASN A 194 -17.27 14.02 14.53
C ASN A 194 -17.59 14.77 15.84
N PRO A 195 -16.68 14.88 16.84
CA PRO A 195 -16.94 15.59 18.08
C PRO A 195 -17.56 16.99 17.95
N PRO A 196 -17.00 17.94 17.16
CA PRO A 196 -17.58 19.28 17.05
C PRO A 196 -19.00 19.24 16.45
N ILE A 197 -19.23 18.39 15.44
CA ILE A 197 -20.53 18.26 14.77
C ILE A 197 -21.55 17.62 15.71
N ALA A 198 -21.18 16.55 16.42
CA ALA A 198 -22.05 15.85 17.36
C ALA A 198 -22.45 16.75 18.54
N ILE A 199 -21.52 17.55 19.08
CA ILE A 199 -21.81 18.49 20.16
C ILE A 199 -22.78 19.58 19.69
N ALA A 200 -22.53 20.18 18.51
CA ALA A 200 -23.45 21.15 17.93
C ALA A 200 -24.85 20.56 17.68
N ALA A 201 -24.91 19.35 17.11
CA ALA A 201 -26.15 18.62 16.92
C ALA A 201 -26.85 18.30 18.25
N ALA A 202 -26.11 17.95 19.32
CA ALA A 202 -26.66 17.68 20.63
C ALA A 202 -27.31 18.93 21.25
N LEU A 203 -26.66 20.10 21.11
CA LEU A 203 -27.21 21.39 21.57
C LEU A 203 -28.51 21.75 20.82
N VAL A 204 -28.53 21.58 19.49
CA VAL A 204 -29.73 21.83 18.67
C VAL A 204 -30.83 20.82 19.00
N ALA A 205 -30.49 19.53 19.11
CA ALA A 205 -31.44 18.49 19.49
C ALA A 205 -32.04 18.76 20.87
N PHE A 206 -31.23 19.23 21.83
CA PHE A 206 -31.72 19.63 23.13
C PHE A 206 -32.69 20.82 23.02
N ALA A 207 -32.41 21.82 22.20
CA ALA A 207 -33.31 22.97 22.05
C ALA A 207 -34.64 22.60 21.36
N VAL A 208 -34.61 21.74 20.33
CA VAL A 208 -35.72 21.59 19.37
C VAL A 208 -36.54 20.31 19.57
N VAL A 209 -35.96 19.23 20.12
CA VAL A 209 -36.69 17.98 20.33
C VAL A 209 -37.54 18.07 21.60
N THR A 210 -38.85 17.88 21.45
CA THR A 210 -39.81 17.88 22.57
C THR A 210 -39.89 16.51 23.22
N ASN A 211 -39.89 16.46 24.55
CA ASN A 211 -40.07 15.22 25.31
C ASN A 211 -41.54 14.79 25.29
N ARG A 212 -41.95 14.01 24.29
CA ARG A 212 -43.24 13.30 24.31
C ARG A 212 -43.06 11.95 24.97
N ARG A 213 -43.61 11.77 26.18
CA ARG A 213 -43.76 10.44 26.81
C ARG A 213 -45.02 9.81 26.24
N ARG A 214 -44.90 8.59 25.70
CA ARG A 214 -46.05 7.74 25.39
C ARG A 214 -46.55 7.12 26.71
N GLU A 215 -47.87 6.94 26.86
CA GLU A 215 -48.47 6.37 28.08
C GLU A 215 -47.83 5.03 28.47
N ARG A 216 -47.64 4.82 29.78
CA ARG A 216 -47.02 3.65 30.41
C ARG A 216 -47.82 2.37 30.13
N GLY A 217 -47.65 1.77 28.94
CA GLY A 217 -47.89 0.35 28.72
C GLY A 217 -46.65 -0.45 29.12
N ARG A 218 -46.79 -1.52 29.90
CA ARG A 218 -45.70 -2.41 30.35
C ARG A 218 -44.92 -2.98 29.14
N THR A 219 -43.87 -2.32 28.70
CA THR A 219 -42.95 -2.85 27.68
C THR A 219 -41.67 -3.32 28.36
N SER A 220 -41.43 -4.63 28.34
CA SER A 220 -40.18 -5.23 28.85
C SER A 220 -39.04 -5.01 27.84
N PHE A 221 -37.83 -4.78 28.36
CA PHE A 221 -36.60 -4.67 27.58
C PHE A 221 -36.01 -6.07 27.42
N ASP A 222 -35.87 -6.58 26.19
CA ASP A 222 -35.14 -7.83 25.96
C ASP A 222 -33.63 -7.55 25.88
N LEU A 223 -33.11 -7.05 27.01
CA LEU A 223 -31.67 -6.83 27.19
C LEU A 223 -30.88 -8.15 27.10
N PRO A 224 -31.35 -9.29 27.65
CA PRO A 224 -30.68 -10.57 27.49
C PRO A 224 -30.56 -11.00 26.01
N GLY A 225 -31.62 -10.83 25.21
CA GLY A 225 -31.60 -11.11 23.77
C GLY A 225 -30.59 -10.22 23.03
N ALA A 226 -30.59 -8.91 23.30
CA ALA A 226 -29.66 -7.97 22.66
C ALA A 226 -28.20 -8.27 23.01
N LEU A 227 -27.92 -8.56 24.28
CA LEU A 227 -26.57 -8.89 24.75
C LEU A 227 -26.09 -10.24 24.19
N THR A 228 -26.95 -11.26 24.19
CA THR A 228 -26.58 -12.59 23.66
C THR A 228 -26.34 -12.56 22.15
N LEU A 229 -27.12 -11.80 21.38
CA LEU A 229 -26.89 -11.58 19.96
C LEU A 229 -25.55 -10.84 19.71
N THR A 230 -25.33 -9.72 20.42
CA THR A 230 -24.15 -8.87 20.19
C THR A 230 -22.87 -9.58 20.61
N VAL A 231 -22.85 -10.13 21.82
CA VAL A 231 -21.68 -10.84 22.35
C VAL A 231 -21.47 -12.14 21.57
N GLY A 232 -22.53 -12.88 21.25
CA GLY A 232 -22.41 -14.10 20.44
C GLY A 232 -21.80 -13.84 19.06
N GLN A 233 -22.24 -12.78 18.37
CA GLN A 233 -21.65 -12.38 17.10
C GLN A 233 -20.20 -11.92 17.25
N MET A 234 -19.89 -11.13 18.29
CA MET A 234 -18.53 -10.64 18.54
C MET A 234 -17.56 -11.78 18.85
N VAL A 235 -17.97 -12.74 19.69
CA VAL A 235 -17.18 -13.92 20.04
C VAL A 235 -17.01 -14.86 18.83
N LEU A 236 -18.05 -15.03 18.01
CA LEU A 236 -17.95 -15.81 16.78
C LEU A 236 -16.99 -15.18 15.77
N VAL A 237 -17.11 -13.87 15.53
CA VAL A 237 -16.19 -13.12 14.67
C VAL A 237 -14.77 -13.22 15.22
N TYR A 238 -14.58 -13.05 16.53
CA TYR A 238 -13.28 -13.24 17.17
C TYR A 238 -12.68 -14.61 16.90
N GLY A 239 -13.45 -15.69 17.08
CA GLY A 239 -12.95 -17.03 16.76
C GLY A 239 -12.58 -17.22 15.29
N ILE A 240 -13.33 -16.62 14.35
CA ILE A 240 -13.00 -16.66 12.91
C ILE A 240 -11.71 -15.88 12.62
N VAL A 241 -11.55 -14.69 13.19
CA VAL A 241 -10.33 -13.89 13.02
C VAL A 241 -9.13 -14.61 13.62
N THR A 242 -9.28 -15.18 14.82
CA THR A 242 -8.25 -15.99 15.48
C THR A 242 -7.92 -17.24 14.69
N ALA A 243 -8.87 -17.87 14.00
CA ALA A 243 -8.59 -18.97 13.08
C ALA A 243 -7.63 -18.56 11.95
N GLY A 244 -7.70 -17.28 11.54
CA GLY A 244 -6.78 -16.65 10.62
C GLY A 244 -5.38 -16.36 11.15
N LEU A 245 -5.21 -16.34 12.48
CA LEU A 245 -3.98 -15.97 13.18
C LEU A 245 -3.30 -17.13 13.92
N GLU A 246 -4.03 -18.18 14.26
CA GLU A 246 -3.53 -19.34 15.02
C GLU A 246 -3.86 -20.66 14.29
N GLY A 247 -4.61 -20.59 13.18
CA GLY A 247 -5.09 -21.75 12.43
C GLY A 247 -6.48 -22.22 12.87
N TRP A 248 -7.23 -22.80 11.93
CA TRP A 248 -8.62 -23.25 12.12
C TRP A 248 -8.79 -24.37 13.15
N GLY A 249 -7.74 -25.15 13.42
CA GLY A 249 -7.75 -26.23 14.42
C GLY A 249 -7.28 -25.80 15.81
N SER A 250 -6.84 -24.57 16.00
CA SER A 250 -6.33 -24.08 17.29
C SER A 250 -7.45 -24.00 18.33
N THR A 251 -7.10 -24.25 19.59
CA THR A 251 -8.04 -24.09 20.70
C THR A 251 -8.49 -22.64 20.85
N GLY A 252 -7.61 -21.68 20.54
CA GLY A 252 -7.92 -20.24 20.51
C GLY A 252 -8.95 -19.84 19.44
N ALA A 253 -9.07 -20.58 18.34
CA ALA A 253 -10.12 -20.38 17.34
C ALA A 253 -11.40 -21.19 17.62
N VAL A 254 -11.25 -22.50 17.88
CA VAL A 254 -12.38 -23.43 17.99
C VAL A 254 -13.27 -23.11 19.19
N ILE A 255 -12.69 -22.77 20.34
CA ILE A 255 -13.46 -22.47 21.56
C ILE A 255 -14.34 -21.23 21.34
N PRO A 256 -13.82 -20.06 20.92
CA PRO A 256 -14.68 -18.91 20.65
C PRO A 256 -15.69 -19.15 19.52
N ILE A 257 -15.34 -19.88 18.45
CA ILE A 257 -16.34 -20.24 17.41
C ILE A 257 -17.50 -21.03 18.03
N ALA A 258 -17.20 -22.06 18.82
CA ALA A 258 -18.21 -22.89 19.48
C ALA A 258 -19.05 -22.09 20.49
N VAL A 259 -18.41 -21.25 21.31
CA VAL A 259 -19.10 -20.38 22.28
C VAL A 259 -19.98 -19.36 21.57
N GLY A 260 -19.47 -18.68 20.54
CA GLY A 260 -20.22 -17.70 19.76
C GLY A 260 -21.44 -18.33 19.07
N ALA A 261 -21.26 -19.49 18.43
CA ALA A 261 -22.36 -20.25 17.85
C ALA A 261 -23.39 -20.69 18.92
N GLY A 262 -22.92 -21.13 20.09
CA GLY A 262 -23.76 -21.47 21.24
C GLY A 262 -24.56 -20.27 21.76
N MET A 263 -23.96 -19.08 21.83
CA MET A 263 -24.64 -17.84 22.24
C MET A 263 -25.70 -17.39 21.23
N LEU A 264 -25.43 -17.53 19.94
CA LEU A 264 -26.41 -17.25 18.89
C LEU A 264 -27.58 -18.26 18.92
N ALA A 265 -27.30 -19.53 19.22
CA ALA A 265 -28.34 -20.53 19.44
C ALA A 265 -29.17 -20.20 20.71
N LEU A 266 -28.52 -19.78 21.79
CA LEU A 266 -29.17 -19.33 23.02
C LEU A 266 -30.05 -18.10 22.77
N PHE A 267 -29.59 -17.13 21.99
CA PHE A 267 -30.41 -16.00 21.53
C PHE A 267 -31.69 -16.48 20.84
N GLY A 268 -31.57 -17.43 19.90
CA GLY A 268 -32.73 -18.05 19.25
C GLY A 268 -33.70 -18.70 20.23
N VAL A 269 -33.20 -19.35 21.29
CA VAL A 269 -34.03 -19.95 22.35
C VAL A 269 -34.71 -18.89 23.21
N ILE A 270 -33.99 -17.82 23.59
CA ILE A 270 -34.53 -16.69 24.38
C ILE A 270 -35.70 -16.06 23.63
N GLU A 271 -35.47 -15.68 22.37
CA GLU A 271 -36.46 -15.02 21.51
C GLU A 271 -37.66 -15.93 21.19
N ALA A 272 -37.43 -17.24 21.03
CA ALA A 272 -38.49 -18.17 20.66
C ALA A 272 -39.32 -18.70 21.84
N ARG A 273 -38.79 -18.69 23.07
CA ARG A 273 -39.41 -19.37 24.23
C ARG A 273 -39.50 -18.56 25.52
N LEU A 274 -38.57 -17.63 25.78
CA LEU A 274 -38.42 -17.01 27.10
C LEU A 274 -38.81 -15.52 27.12
N ALA A 275 -38.60 -14.79 26.02
CA ALA A 275 -38.83 -13.36 25.96
C ALA A 275 -40.33 -13.01 25.98
N SER A 276 -40.74 -12.18 26.95
CA SER A 276 -42.09 -11.62 27.02
C SER A 276 -42.36 -10.56 25.94
N ALA A 277 -41.32 -9.93 25.39
CA ALA A 277 -41.38 -8.98 24.29
C ALA A 277 -40.15 -9.12 23.37
N PRO A 278 -40.10 -10.17 22.52
CA PRO A 278 -38.93 -10.52 21.71
C PRO A 278 -38.47 -9.35 20.81
N LEU A 279 -37.15 -9.30 20.53
CA LEU A 279 -36.58 -8.44 19.50
C LEU A 279 -36.98 -8.95 18.11
N ILE A 280 -36.92 -10.28 17.90
CA ILE A 280 -37.28 -10.93 16.64
C ILE A 280 -38.40 -11.94 16.92
N PRO A 281 -39.66 -11.64 16.56
CA PRO A 281 -40.77 -12.56 16.77
C PRO A 281 -40.76 -13.66 15.70
N PHE A 282 -39.84 -14.63 15.80
CA PHE A 282 -39.61 -15.69 14.81
C PHE A 282 -40.89 -16.44 14.39
N ARG A 283 -41.80 -16.71 15.34
CA ARG A 283 -43.08 -17.38 15.10
C ARG A 283 -44.07 -16.56 14.26
N GLN A 284 -43.87 -15.26 14.17
CA GLN A 284 -44.77 -14.32 13.47
C GLN A 284 -44.21 -13.90 12.10
N LEU A 285 -42.94 -14.20 11.81
CA LEU A 285 -42.32 -13.88 10.52
C LEU A 285 -42.98 -14.69 9.39
N THR A 286 -43.29 -14.02 8.29
CA THR A 286 -43.77 -14.69 7.08
C THR A 286 -42.61 -15.37 6.36
N LYS A 287 -42.90 -16.40 5.55
CA LYS A 287 -41.88 -17.04 4.69
C LYS A 287 -41.20 -16.03 3.77
N SER A 288 -41.94 -15.05 3.26
CA SER A 288 -41.39 -13.98 2.40
C SER A 288 -40.37 -13.12 3.15
N LEU A 289 -40.66 -12.77 4.41
CA LEU A 289 -39.76 -11.97 5.24
C LEU A 289 -38.51 -12.77 5.65
N GLN A 290 -38.65 -14.07 5.95
CA GLN A 290 -37.51 -14.96 6.21
C GLN A 290 -36.57 -15.03 4.99
N VAL A 291 -37.11 -15.34 3.81
CA VAL A 291 -36.34 -15.42 2.55
C VAL A 291 -35.65 -14.10 2.23
N THR A 292 -36.36 -12.96 2.36
CA THR A 292 -35.78 -11.64 2.10
C THR A 292 -34.60 -11.32 3.02
N ASN A 293 -34.71 -11.66 4.31
CA ASN A 293 -33.60 -11.45 5.25
C ASN A 293 -32.41 -12.37 4.96
N THR A 294 -32.64 -13.64 4.58
CA THR A 294 -31.54 -14.53 4.15
C THR A 294 -30.81 -13.98 2.92
N ILE A 295 -31.55 -13.50 1.91
CA ILE A 295 -30.98 -12.82 0.74
C ILE A 295 -30.12 -11.62 1.18
N VAL A 296 -30.62 -10.82 2.12
CA VAL A 296 -29.89 -9.66 2.67
C VAL A 296 -28.60 -10.08 3.36
N VAL A 297 -28.62 -11.12 4.21
CA VAL A 297 -27.41 -11.63 4.87
C VAL A 297 -26.36 -12.03 3.84
N LEU A 298 -26.74 -12.84 2.84
CA LEU A 298 -25.84 -13.36 1.82
C LEU A 298 -25.18 -12.25 1.00
N PHE A 299 -25.98 -11.31 0.47
CA PHE A 299 -25.39 -10.27 -0.37
C PHE A 299 -24.59 -9.25 0.46
N SER A 300 -24.97 -9.03 1.73
CA SER A 300 -24.23 -8.13 2.62
C SER A 300 -22.88 -8.72 3.03
N ALA A 301 -22.80 -10.04 3.16
CA ALA A 301 -21.55 -10.78 3.40
C ALA A 301 -20.53 -10.67 2.25
N ALA A 302 -20.94 -10.22 1.06
CA ALA A 302 -20.04 -9.82 -0.02
C ALA A 302 -19.83 -8.31 -0.09
N LEU A 303 -20.90 -7.53 0.15
CA LEU A 303 -20.89 -6.07 0.04
C LEU A 303 -19.87 -5.38 0.95
N PHE A 304 -19.79 -5.77 2.21
CA PHE A 304 -18.96 -5.11 3.20
C PHE A 304 -17.46 -5.42 2.99
N PRO A 305 -17.07 -6.70 2.80
CA PRO A 305 -15.70 -7.04 2.41
C PRO A 305 -15.23 -6.35 1.15
N MET A 306 -16.10 -6.13 0.17
CA MET A 306 -15.71 -5.48 -1.08
C MET A 306 -15.10 -4.09 -0.84
N TRP A 307 -15.73 -3.23 -0.02
CA TRP A 307 -15.14 -1.91 0.28
C TRP A 307 -13.79 -2.00 0.98
N TYR A 308 -13.66 -2.95 1.90
CA TYR A 308 -12.42 -3.21 2.63
C TYR A 308 -11.30 -3.69 1.70
N VAL A 309 -11.56 -4.76 0.93
CA VAL A 309 -10.61 -5.38 0.00
C VAL A 309 -10.24 -4.43 -1.12
N THR A 310 -11.20 -3.70 -1.70
CA THR A 310 -10.91 -2.73 -2.77
C THR A 310 -10.01 -1.62 -2.26
N SER A 311 -10.22 -1.13 -1.02
CA SER A 311 -9.36 -0.08 -0.46
C SER A 311 -7.93 -0.56 -0.26
N LEU A 312 -7.75 -1.76 0.30
CA LEU A 312 -6.42 -2.36 0.46
C LEU A 312 -5.75 -2.63 -0.88
N TYR A 313 -6.48 -3.14 -1.88
CA TYR A 313 -5.95 -3.33 -3.23
C TYR A 313 -5.44 -2.02 -3.85
N LEU A 314 -6.25 -0.96 -3.81
CA LEU A 314 -5.87 0.33 -4.41
C LEU A 314 -4.59 0.91 -3.80
N GLN A 315 -4.39 0.77 -2.48
CA GLN A 315 -3.27 1.41 -1.79
C GLN A 315 -2.07 0.47 -1.59
N GLN A 316 -2.27 -0.82 -1.30
CA GLN A 316 -1.18 -1.77 -1.03
C GLN A 316 -0.68 -2.50 -2.28
N VAL A 317 -1.52 -2.67 -3.31
CA VAL A 317 -1.14 -3.34 -4.56
C VAL A 317 -0.87 -2.31 -5.66
N LEU A 318 -1.77 -1.36 -5.87
CA LEU A 318 -1.60 -0.31 -6.90
C LEU A 318 -0.84 0.93 -6.41
N GLY A 319 -0.47 1.00 -5.13
CA GLY A 319 0.34 2.10 -4.58
C GLY A 319 -0.33 3.47 -4.63
N LEU A 320 -1.66 3.55 -4.75
CA LEU A 320 -2.37 4.83 -4.81
C LEU A 320 -2.36 5.54 -3.46
N SER A 321 -2.35 6.88 -3.52
CA SER A 321 -2.56 7.71 -2.34
C SER A 321 -3.98 7.52 -1.76
N PRO A 322 -4.21 7.85 -0.47
CA PRO A 322 -5.55 7.84 0.11
C PRO A 322 -6.54 8.72 -0.67
N LEU A 323 -6.14 9.90 -1.16
CA LEU A 323 -7.01 10.76 -1.97
C LEU A 323 -7.39 10.09 -3.30
N ASP A 324 -6.43 9.51 -4.00
CA ASP A 324 -6.66 8.83 -5.28
C ASP A 324 -7.60 7.63 -5.10
N ALA A 325 -7.40 6.83 -4.04
CA ALA A 325 -8.30 5.75 -3.69
C ALA A 325 -9.73 6.26 -3.38
N GLY A 326 -9.86 7.39 -2.67
CA GLY A 326 -11.14 8.05 -2.41
C GLY A 326 -11.84 8.52 -3.71
N LEU A 327 -11.08 9.05 -4.66
CA LEU A 327 -11.59 9.46 -5.98
C LEU A 327 -12.07 8.27 -6.82
N VAL A 328 -11.39 7.12 -6.73
CA VAL A 328 -11.81 5.86 -7.38
C VAL A 328 -13.16 5.37 -6.85
N PHE A 329 -13.46 5.56 -5.57
CA PHE A 329 -14.75 5.17 -4.98
C PHE A 329 -15.89 6.15 -5.28
N LEU A 330 -15.60 7.40 -5.66
CA LEU A 330 -16.62 8.42 -5.88
C LEU A 330 -17.63 8.05 -6.99
N PRO A 331 -17.24 7.54 -8.17
CA PRO A 331 -18.18 7.04 -9.19
C PRO A 331 -19.12 5.96 -8.66
N MET A 332 -18.63 5.07 -7.79
CA MET A 332 -19.43 4.01 -7.17
C MET A 332 -20.51 4.59 -6.27
N ALA A 333 -20.14 5.55 -5.41
CA ALA A 333 -21.09 6.19 -4.51
C ALA A 333 -22.18 6.98 -5.27
N LEU A 334 -21.81 7.69 -6.34
CA LEU A 334 -22.77 8.38 -7.22
C LEU A 334 -23.72 7.39 -7.90
N THR A 335 -23.21 6.23 -8.34
CA THR A 335 -24.00 5.18 -8.99
C THR A 335 -25.01 4.56 -8.01
N ILE A 336 -24.61 4.31 -6.76
CA ILE A 336 -25.53 3.83 -5.70
C ILE A 336 -26.65 4.84 -5.49
N MET A 337 -26.33 6.14 -5.42
CA MET A 337 -27.32 7.20 -5.23
C MET A 337 -28.36 7.23 -6.37
N VAL A 338 -27.91 7.12 -7.61
CA VAL A 338 -28.79 7.05 -8.79
C VAL A 338 -29.66 5.79 -8.75
N GLY A 339 -29.05 4.63 -8.48
CA GLY A 339 -29.75 3.34 -8.38
C GLY A 339 -30.83 3.36 -7.30
N ALA A 340 -30.49 3.80 -6.09
CA ALA A 340 -31.41 3.89 -4.95
C ALA A 340 -32.59 4.84 -5.23
N ARG A 341 -32.33 6.00 -5.87
CA ARG A 341 -33.38 6.94 -6.26
C ARG A 341 -34.38 6.33 -7.24
N ARG A 342 -33.90 5.50 -8.18
CA ARG A 342 -34.74 4.88 -9.23
C ARG A 342 -35.42 3.59 -8.75
N ALA A 343 -34.86 2.91 -7.76
CA ALA A 343 -35.31 1.60 -7.31
C ALA A 343 -36.79 1.55 -6.93
N GLY A 344 -37.32 2.55 -6.21
CA GLY A 344 -38.75 2.57 -5.82
C GLY A 344 -39.71 2.61 -7.02
N ALA A 345 -39.41 3.45 -8.02
CA ALA A 345 -40.20 3.52 -9.26
C ALA A 345 -40.11 2.23 -10.07
N LEU A 346 -38.92 1.62 -10.12
CA LEU A 346 -38.71 0.33 -10.78
C LEU A 346 -39.46 -0.79 -10.07
N VAL A 347 -39.50 -0.81 -8.73
CA VAL A 347 -40.24 -1.80 -7.95
C VAL A 347 -41.74 -1.66 -8.18
N ASN A 348 -42.26 -0.43 -8.25
CA ASN A 348 -43.67 -0.20 -8.57
C ASN A 348 -44.04 -0.71 -9.98
N LYS A 349 -43.12 -0.60 -10.95
CA LYS A 349 -43.36 -1.01 -12.34
C LYS A 349 -43.14 -2.51 -12.59
N PHE A 350 -42.10 -3.10 -12.00
CA PHE A 350 -41.64 -4.46 -12.32
C PHE A 350 -41.75 -5.45 -11.16
N GLY A 351 -42.07 -4.97 -9.95
CA GLY A 351 -42.14 -5.76 -8.73
C GLY A 351 -40.77 -6.00 -8.08
N VAL A 352 -40.79 -6.33 -6.78
CA VAL A 352 -39.59 -6.54 -5.96
C VAL A 352 -38.68 -7.63 -6.52
N ARG A 353 -39.25 -8.77 -6.93
CA ARG A 353 -38.50 -9.93 -7.44
C ARG A 353 -37.56 -9.57 -8.59
N LEU A 354 -38.07 -8.82 -9.58
CA LEU A 354 -37.29 -8.48 -10.77
C LEU A 354 -36.22 -7.43 -10.46
N VAL A 355 -36.53 -6.42 -9.65
CA VAL A 355 -35.57 -5.34 -9.34
C VAL A 355 -34.49 -5.78 -8.35
N LEU A 356 -34.85 -6.56 -7.32
CA LEU A 356 -33.88 -7.15 -6.41
C LEU A 356 -33.00 -8.16 -7.15
N GLY A 357 -33.62 -9.04 -7.95
CA GLY A 357 -32.90 -10.07 -8.70
C GLY A 357 -31.93 -9.48 -9.72
N SER A 358 -32.35 -8.45 -10.48
CA SER A 358 -31.46 -7.77 -11.41
C SER A 358 -30.31 -7.04 -10.69
N GLY A 359 -30.59 -6.38 -9.56
CA GLY A 359 -29.56 -5.77 -8.74
C GLY A 359 -28.50 -6.78 -8.27
N LEU A 360 -28.92 -7.95 -7.80
CA LEU A 360 -28.01 -9.02 -7.37
C LEU A 360 -27.22 -9.63 -8.53
N VAL A 361 -27.82 -9.75 -9.72
CA VAL A 361 -27.09 -10.20 -10.93
C VAL A 361 -26.01 -9.20 -11.33
N LEU A 362 -26.31 -7.90 -11.35
CA LEU A 362 -25.32 -6.85 -11.63
C LEU A 362 -24.19 -6.88 -10.61
N MET A 363 -24.53 -7.05 -9.33
CA MET A 363 -23.54 -7.13 -8.25
C MET A 363 -22.67 -8.40 -8.37
N THR A 364 -23.24 -9.53 -8.77
CA THR A 364 -22.48 -10.76 -9.06
C THR A 364 -21.50 -10.54 -10.20
N ALA A 365 -21.96 -9.95 -11.30
CA ALA A 365 -21.10 -9.66 -12.45
C ALA A 365 -19.96 -8.70 -12.08
N GLY A 366 -20.25 -7.65 -11.32
CA GLY A 366 -19.23 -6.72 -10.83
C GLY A 366 -18.20 -7.38 -9.91
N MET A 367 -18.62 -8.27 -9.01
CA MET A 367 -17.70 -9.06 -8.16
C MET A 367 -16.83 -10.03 -8.97
N LEU A 368 -17.38 -10.68 -10.01
CA LEU A 368 -16.61 -11.52 -10.91
C LEU A 368 -15.59 -10.72 -11.73
N LEU A 369 -15.89 -9.46 -12.06
CA LEU A 369 -14.92 -8.56 -12.69
C LEU A 369 -13.85 -8.10 -11.70
N PHE A 370 -14.21 -7.79 -10.45
CA PHE A 370 -13.24 -7.54 -9.39
C PHE A 370 -12.30 -8.72 -9.18
N ALA A 371 -12.78 -9.96 -9.31
CA ALA A 371 -11.92 -11.16 -9.25
C ALA A 371 -10.87 -11.25 -10.37
N ARG A 372 -10.86 -10.32 -11.34
CA ARG A 372 -9.85 -10.23 -12.41
C ARG A 372 -8.73 -9.23 -12.12
N ILE A 373 -8.73 -8.56 -10.96
CA ILE A 373 -7.68 -7.62 -10.52
C ILE A 373 -6.26 -8.16 -10.75
N ALA A 374 -5.28 -7.34 -11.11
CA ALA A 374 -3.92 -7.78 -11.39
C ALA A 374 -2.90 -6.85 -10.71
N SER A 375 -1.69 -7.33 -10.47
CA SER A 375 -0.62 -6.56 -9.82
C SER A 375 -0.05 -5.45 -10.71
N ASN A 376 -0.26 -5.48 -12.03
CA ASN A 376 0.27 -4.55 -13.03
C ASN A 376 -0.82 -3.74 -13.74
N GLY A 377 -1.78 -3.20 -12.98
CA GLY A 377 -3.09 -2.87 -13.51
C GLY A 377 -3.64 -1.47 -13.26
N SER A 378 -4.45 -0.95 -14.18
CA SER A 378 -5.13 0.34 -14.00
C SER A 378 -6.30 0.26 -13.01
N ALA A 379 -6.33 1.18 -12.05
CA ALA A 379 -7.47 1.35 -11.13
C ALA A 379 -8.81 1.57 -11.87
N THR A 380 -8.79 2.15 -13.07
CA THR A 380 -10.00 2.34 -13.88
C THR A 380 -10.61 1.00 -14.31
N VAL A 381 -9.76 0.09 -14.79
CA VAL A 381 -10.17 -1.24 -15.28
C VAL A 381 -10.50 -2.18 -14.13
N TYR A 382 -9.66 -2.17 -13.09
CA TYR A 382 -9.75 -3.17 -12.02
C TYR A 382 -10.60 -2.74 -10.84
N ALA A 383 -10.90 -1.45 -10.68
CA ALA A 383 -11.71 -0.95 -9.57
C ALA A 383 -12.91 -0.11 -10.00
N ILE A 384 -12.74 0.93 -10.83
CA ILE A 384 -13.86 1.82 -11.19
C ILE A 384 -14.94 1.07 -11.97
N LEU A 385 -14.58 0.37 -13.05
CA LEU A 385 -15.56 -0.31 -13.90
C LEU A 385 -16.30 -1.46 -13.16
N PRO A 386 -15.61 -2.42 -12.52
CA PRO A 386 -16.25 -3.44 -11.69
C PRO A 386 -17.05 -2.82 -10.54
N GLY A 387 -16.52 -1.76 -9.95
CA GLY A 387 -17.12 -1.03 -8.86
C GLY A 387 -18.42 -0.34 -9.22
N VAL A 388 -18.50 0.34 -10.37
CA VAL A 388 -19.72 1.00 -10.86
C VAL A 388 -20.80 -0.04 -11.16
N LEU A 389 -20.43 -1.18 -11.76
CA LEU A 389 -21.39 -2.27 -12.02
C LEU A 389 -21.93 -2.85 -10.70
N THR A 390 -21.04 -3.10 -9.74
CA THR A 390 -21.38 -3.56 -8.40
C THR A 390 -22.27 -2.55 -7.68
N ALA A 391 -21.92 -1.26 -7.72
CA ALA A 391 -22.63 -0.12 -7.15
C ALA A 391 -24.05 0.05 -7.72
N ALA A 392 -24.23 -0.14 -9.02
CA ALA A 392 -25.56 -0.15 -9.64
C ALA A 392 -26.44 -1.27 -9.05
N GLY A 393 -25.86 -2.45 -8.88
CA GLY A 393 -26.50 -3.58 -8.21
C GLY A 393 -26.89 -3.28 -6.77
N ILE A 394 -25.96 -2.69 -5.99
CA ILE A 394 -26.17 -2.28 -4.59
C ILE A 394 -27.35 -1.32 -4.47
N GLY A 395 -27.37 -0.26 -5.26
CA GLY A 395 -28.41 0.78 -5.21
C GLY A 395 -29.82 0.21 -5.44
N LEU A 396 -29.96 -0.76 -6.34
CA LEU A 396 -31.22 -1.45 -6.60
C LEU A 396 -31.58 -2.44 -5.48
N ALA A 397 -30.64 -3.31 -5.10
CA ALA A 397 -30.87 -4.41 -4.17
C ALA A 397 -31.19 -3.92 -2.76
N VAL A 398 -30.51 -2.88 -2.27
CA VAL A 398 -30.72 -2.32 -0.92
C VAL A 398 -32.14 -1.78 -0.73
N VAL A 399 -32.63 -1.01 -1.71
CA VAL A 399 -33.97 -0.43 -1.65
C VAL A 399 -35.03 -1.49 -1.92
N ALA A 400 -34.84 -2.33 -2.93
CA ALA A 400 -35.80 -3.37 -3.29
C ALA A 400 -35.99 -4.42 -2.19
N SER A 401 -34.92 -4.83 -1.50
CA SER A 401 -35.00 -5.75 -0.34
C SER A 401 -35.78 -5.15 0.82
N THR A 402 -35.61 -3.84 1.09
CA THR A 402 -36.37 -3.13 2.13
C THR A 402 -37.85 -3.07 1.79
N ILE A 403 -38.20 -2.73 0.53
CA ILE A 403 -39.59 -2.72 0.07
C ILE A 403 -40.18 -4.13 0.13
N GLY A 404 -39.43 -5.15 -0.31
CA GLY A 404 -39.82 -6.56 -0.25
C GLY A 404 -40.13 -7.05 1.15
N ALA A 405 -39.30 -6.67 2.13
CA ALA A 405 -39.53 -7.02 3.52
C ALA A 405 -40.79 -6.36 4.08
N VAL A 406 -41.03 -5.08 3.78
CA VAL A 406 -42.25 -4.37 4.23
C VAL A 406 -43.50 -4.96 3.58
N GLN A 407 -43.47 -5.26 2.27
CA GLN A 407 -44.59 -5.91 1.56
C GLN A 407 -44.83 -7.35 2.04
N GLY A 408 -43.78 -8.04 2.48
CA GLY A 408 -43.88 -9.39 3.03
C GLY A 408 -44.32 -9.44 4.49
N ALA A 409 -44.38 -8.31 5.20
CA ALA A 409 -44.76 -8.24 6.60
C ALA A 409 -46.29 -8.25 6.79
N ARG A 410 -46.75 -8.63 8.00
CA ARG A 410 -48.18 -8.52 8.36
C ARG A 410 -48.57 -7.05 8.55
N GLU A 411 -49.87 -6.74 8.46
CA GLU A 411 -50.38 -5.40 8.73
C GLU A 411 -49.92 -4.90 10.11
N GLY A 412 -49.43 -3.65 10.17
CA GLY A 412 -48.87 -3.06 11.39
C GLY A 412 -47.42 -3.44 11.73
N GLN A 413 -46.76 -4.33 10.97
CA GLN A 413 -45.38 -4.79 11.24
C GLN A 413 -44.30 -4.17 10.32
N ALA A 414 -44.62 -3.12 9.55
CA ALA A 414 -43.68 -2.50 8.61
C ALA A 414 -42.38 -2.01 9.27
N GLY A 415 -42.46 -1.42 10.47
CA GLY A 415 -41.30 -0.94 11.21
C GLY A 415 -40.37 -2.08 11.67
N LEU A 416 -40.95 -3.20 12.12
CA LEU A 416 -40.20 -4.42 12.47
C LEU A 416 -39.48 -4.99 11.25
N ALA A 417 -40.16 -5.09 10.11
CA ALA A 417 -39.59 -5.67 8.90
C ALA A 417 -38.39 -4.85 8.36
N SER A 418 -38.51 -3.52 8.36
CA SER A 418 -37.41 -2.63 7.97
C SER A 418 -36.22 -2.73 8.94
N GLY A 419 -36.48 -2.74 10.25
CA GLY A 419 -35.43 -2.91 11.27
C GLY A 419 -34.72 -4.26 11.18
N LEU A 420 -35.45 -5.34 10.88
CA LEU A 420 -34.89 -6.68 10.71
C LEU A 420 -33.99 -6.78 9.48
N VAL A 421 -34.36 -6.14 8.35
CA VAL A 421 -33.50 -6.06 7.16
C VAL A 421 -32.19 -5.34 7.47
N ASN A 422 -32.26 -4.22 8.18
CA ASN A 422 -31.04 -3.48 8.52
C ASN A 422 -30.14 -4.27 9.48
N THR A 423 -30.72 -4.96 10.45
CA THR A 423 -29.99 -5.85 11.36
C THR A 423 -29.32 -6.98 10.59
N SER A 424 -30.07 -7.66 9.70
CA SER A 424 -29.56 -8.74 8.83
C SER A 424 -28.40 -8.29 7.94
N ARG A 425 -28.43 -7.04 7.45
CA ARG A 425 -27.34 -6.46 6.66
C ARG A 425 -26.05 -6.33 7.46
N GLN A 426 -26.13 -5.80 8.68
CA GLN A 426 -24.96 -5.60 9.53
C GLN A 426 -24.40 -6.95 10.04
N VAL A 427 -25.27 -7.90 10.36
CA VAL A 427 -24.87 -9.27 10.73
C VAL A 427 -24.14 -9.94 9.57
N GLY A 428 -24.74 -9.94 8.37
CA GLY A 428 -24.14 -10.53 7.17
C GLY A 428 -22.82 -9.85 6.79
N GLY A 429 -22.78 -8.51 6.81
CA GLY A 429 -21.59 -7.75 6.51
C GLY A 429 -20.41 -8.03 7.45
N GLY A 430 -20.67 -8.04 8.76
CA GLY A 430 -19.62 -8.31 9.76
C GLY A 430 -19.07 -9.75 9.69
N LEU A 431 -19.95 -10.75 9.51
CA LEU A 431 -19.52 -12.14 9.31
C LEU A 431 -18.78 -12.33 7.98
N GLY A 432 -19.23 -11.64 6.92
CA GLY A 432 -18.58 -11.64 5.63
C GLY A 432 -17.16 -11.08 5.70
N ILE A 433 -16.96 -9.95 6.40
CA ILE A 433 -15.62 -9.39 6.63
C ILE A 433 -14.76 -10.42 7.36
N ALA A 434 -15.23 -10.92 8.50
CA ALA A 434 -14.51 -11.90 9.31
C ALA A 434 -14.02 -13.10 8.49
N LEU A 435 -14.90 -13.68 7.66
CA LEU A 435 -14.59 -14.88 6.90
C LEU A 435 -13.72 -14.58 5.66
N LEU A 436 -14.13 -13.65 4.80
CA LEU A 436 -13.47 -13.42 3.51
C LEU A 436 -12.07 -12.82 3.69
N ILE A 437 -11.89 -11.89 4.64
CA ILE A 437 -10.57 -11.30 4.90
C ILE A 437 -9.62 -12.34 5.49
N THR A 438 -10.10 -13.13 6.44
CA THR A 438 -9.31 -14.23 7.02
C THR A 438 -8.82 -15.22 5.96
N LEU A 439 -9.71 -15.67 5.07
CA LEU A 439 -9.35 -16.58 3.98
C LEU A 439 -8.39 -15.94 2.96
N ALA A 440 -8.62 -14.67 2.62
CA ALA A 440 -7.74 -13.91 1.72
C ALA A 440 -6.32 -13.77 2.30
N THR A 441 -6.21 -13.35 3.56
CA THR A 441 -4.91 -13.21 4.25
C THR A 441 -4.18 -14.55 4.35
N GLN A 442 -4.87 -15.63 4.72
CA GLN A 442 -4.26 -16.97 4.76
C GLN A 442 -3.71 -17.39 3.40
N TYR A 443 -4.47 -17.16 2.32
CA TYR A 443 -4.04 -17.50 0.97
C TYR A 443 -2.86 -16.64 0.50
N THR A 444 -2.89 -15.32 0.75
CA THR A 444 -1.75 -14.43 0.48
C THR A 444 -0.49 -14.92 1.19
N THR A 445 -0.58 -15.19 2.49
CA THR A 445 0.58 -15.61 3.26
C THR A 445 1.14 -16.95 2.77
N HIS A 446 0.28 -17.90 2.40
CA HIS A 446 0.73 -19.16 1.79
C HIS A 446 1.53 -18.93 0.50
N LEU A 447 1.05 -18.06 -0.40
CA LEU A 447 1.71 -17.76 -1.66
C LEU A 447 3.04 -17.03 -1.49
N ILE A 448 3.15 -16.12 -0.51
CA ILE A 448 4.41 -15.48 -0.14
C ILE A 448 5.43 -16.53 0.32
N GLY A 449 4.97 -17.51 1.12
CA GLY A 449 5.75 -18.65 1.54
C GLY A 449 6.28 -19.52 0.39
N ASP A 450 5.56 -19.55 -0.74
CA ASP A 450 5.93 -20.23 -1.98
C ASP A 450 6.76 -19.35 -2.93
N ASN A 451 7.46 -18.33 -2.41
CA ASN A 451 8.30 -17.39 -3.16
C ASN A 451 7.57 -16.56 -4.24
N ARG A 452 6.25 -16.37 -4.15
CA ARG A 452 5.54 -15.39 -5.00
C ARG A 452 5.80 -13.97 -4.49
N SER A 453 5.79 -12.98 -5.39
CA SER A 453 5.94 -11.59 -4.97
C SER A 453 4.80 -11.19 -4.03
N VAL A 454 5.10 -10.30 -3.08
CA VAL A 454 4.09 -9.87 -2.09
C VAL A 454 2.89 -9.22 -2.77
N THR A 455 3.13 -8.40 -3.80
CA THR A 455 2.09 -7.74 -4.60
C THR A 455 1.21 -8.74 -5.34
N GLU A 456 1.80 -9.79 -5.92
CA GLU A 456 1.04 -10.85 -6.59
C GLU A 456 0.24 -11.69 -5.59
N ALA A 457 0.84 -12.05 -4.45
CA ALA A 457 0.19 -12.82 -3.41
C ALA A 457 -0.99 -12.07 -2.75
N LEU A 458 -0.85 -10.76 -2.51
CA LEU A 458 -1.95 -9.90 -2.05
C LEU A 458 -3.09 -9.86 -3.08
N THR A 459 -2.74 -9.68 -4.36
CA THR A 459 -3.71 -9.68 -5.47
C THR A 459 -4.50 -10.98 -5.50
N GLU A 460 -3.85 -12.14 -5.40
CA GLU A 460 -4.49 -13.45 -5.37
C GLU A 460 -5.38 -13.67 -4.14
N GLY A 461 -4.96 -13.21 -2.95
CA GLY A 461 -5.82 -13.19 -1.76
C GLY A 461 -7.10 -12.37 -1.95
N PHE A 462 -6.97 -11.19 -2.53
CA PHE A 462 -8.11 -10.32 -2.84
C PHE A 462 -9.02 -10.92 -3.91
N ARG A 463 -8.46 -11.56 -4.96
CA ARG A 463 -9.23 -12.32 -5.96
C ARG A 463 -10.10 -13.39 -5.31
N LEU A 464 -9.53 -14.15 -4.37
CA LEU A 464 -10.26 -15.18 -3.62
C LEU A 464 -11.46 -14.59 -2.87
N ALA A 465 -11.28 -13.46 -2.18
CA ALA A 465 -12.38 -12.78 -1.48
C ALA A 465 -13.51 -12.35 -2.45
N TYR A 466 -13.16 -11.78 -3.61
CA TYR A 466 -14.15 -11.40 -4.62
C TYR A 466 -14.88 -12.60 -5.22
N LEU A 467 -14.20 -13.72 -5.46
CA LEU A 467 -14.83 -14.95 -5.97
C LEU A 467 -15.84 -15.55 -4.99
N ILE A 468 -15.45 -15.66 -3.71
CA ILE A 468 -16.35 -16.13 -2.66
C ILE A 468 -17.54 -15.16 -2.54
N GLY A 469 -17.27 -13.85 -2.54
CA GLY A 469 -18.29 -12.81 -2.54
C GLY A 469 -19.26 -12.93 -3.72
N ALA A 470 -18.76 -13.14 -4.94
CA ALA A 470 -19.57 -13.37 -6.12
C ALA A 470 -20.48 -14.60 -5.95
N GLY A 471 -19.96 -15.70 -5.40
CA GLY A 471 -20.74 -16.90 -5.08
C GLY A 471 -21.89 -16.63 -4.11
N LEU A 472 -21.64 -15.86 -3.04
CA LEU A 472 -22.68 -15.48 -2.06
C LEU A 472 -23.79 -14.62 -2.69
N VAL A 473 -23.41 -13.64 -3.51
CA VAL A 473 -24.39 -12.79 -4.21
C VAL A 473 -25.17 -13.56 -5.28
N ALA A 474 -24.50 -14.47 -5.99
CA ALA A 474 -25.15 -15.35 -6.96
C ALA A 474 -26.20 -16.24 -6.28
N ALA A 475 -25.87 -16.82 -5.12
CA ALA A 475 -26.82 -17.59 -4.31
C ALA A 475 -28.02 -16.73 -3.89
N ALA A 476 -27.78 -15.48 -3.47
CA ALA A 476 -28.84 -14.53 -3.14
C ALA A 476 -29.73 -14.19 -4.36
N ALA A 477 -29.16 -14.07 -5.56
CA ALA A 477 -29.89 -13.87 -6.81
C ALA A 477 -30.78 -15.08 -7.15
N VAL A 478 -30.23 -16.29 -7.04
CA VAL A 478 -30.97 -17.54 -7.25
C VAL A 478 -32.14 -17.65 -6.27
N MET A 479 -31.91 -17.39 -4.98
CA MET A 479 -32.98 -17.37 -3.97
C MET A 479 -34.06 -16.33 -4.30
N THR A 480 -33.66 -15.15 -4.76
CA THR A 480 -34.60 -14.10 -5.18
C THR A 480 -35.51 -14.58 -6.32
N PHE A 481 -34.93 -15.20 -7.35
CA PHE A 481 -35.71 -15.66 -8.50
C PHE A 481 -36.51 -16.93 -8.24
N THR A 482 -36.15 -17.76 -7.26
CA THR A 482 -36.83 -19.04 -6.99
C THR A 482 -37.85 -18.95 -5.85
N LEU A 483 -37.58 -18.18 -4.81
CA LEU A 483 -38.34 -18.20 -3.56
C LEU A 483 -39.27 -16.99 -3.36
N LEU A 484 -39.00 -15.84 -4.02
CA LEU A 484 -39.93 -14.70 -3.98
C LEU A 484 -41.04 -14.84 -5.03
N ARG A 485 -42.30 -14.65 -4.61
CA ARG A 485 -43.48 -14.77 -5.49
C ARG A 485 -43.52 -13.62 -6.50
N ALA A 486 -43.85 -13.94 -7.76
CA ALA A 486 -44.14 -12.93 -8.78
C ALA A 486 -45.53 -12.32 -8.53
N PRO A 487 -45.75 -11.02 -8.82
CA PRO A 487 -47.10 -10.45 -8.78
C PRO A 487 -48.00 -11.20 -9.79
N ALA A 488 -49.21 -11.57 -9.35
CA ALA A 488 -50.27 -11.96 -10.27
C ALA A 488 -50.66 -10.70 -11.07
N ALA A 489 -50.26 -10.63 -12.33
CA ALA A 489 -50.62 -9.52 -13.18
C ALA A 489 -52.00 -9.77 -13.80
N GLU A 490 -53.01 -9.05 -13.32
CA GLU A 490 -54.19 -8.75 -14.12
C GLU A 490 -53.75 -7.88 -15.32
N GLY A 491 -54.05 -8.38 -16.52
CA GLY A 491 -54.18 -7.60 -17.76
C GLY A 491 -53.09 -6.58 -18.10
N SER A 492 -51.90 -7.00 -18.54
CA SER A 492 -51.18 -6.21 -19.56
C SER A 492 -50.21 -7.07 -20.37
N THR A 493 -50.03 -6.65 -21.62
CA THR A 493 -49.62 -7.42 -22.80
C THR A 493 -48.19 -8.01 -22.77
N ARG A 494 -48.13 -9.27 -23.22
CA ARG A 494 -47.00 -10.20 -23.26
C ARG A 494 -45.91 -9.86 -24.30
N ARG A 495 -45.42 -8.62 -24.40
CA ARG A 495 -44.42 -8.27 -25.45
C ARG A 495 -43.12 -7.57 -25.02
N GLN A 496 -42.85 -7.40 -23.72
CA GLN A 496 -41.68 -6.61 -23.26
C GLN A 496 -40.72 -7.32 -22.27
N ARG A 497 -40.72 -8.66 -22.19
CA ARG A 497 -39.88 -9.40 -21.23
C ARG A 497 -38.54 -9.92 -21.76
N GLY A 498 -38.26 -9.83 -23.07
CA GLY A 498 -37.01 -10.32 -23.68
C GLY A 498 -35.88 -9.29 -23.84
N GLY A 499 -36.18 -7.98 -23.83
CA GLY A 499 -35.21 -6.94 -24.20
C GLY A 499 -34.23 -6.51 -23.09
N VAL A 500 -34.62 -6.62 -21.82
CA VAL A 500 -33.80 -6.13 -20.70
C VAL A 500 -32.63 -7.06 -20.39
N ALA A 501 -32.83 -8.38 -20.48
CA ALA A 501 -31.77 -9.37 -20.29
C ALA A 501 -30.75 -9.34 -21.45
N LEU A 502 -31.21 -9.21 -22.70
CA LEU A 502 -30.32 -9.04 -23.85
C LEU A 502 -29.57 -7.70 -23.82
N GLY A 503 -30.19 -6.62 -23.36
CA GLY A 503 -29.54 -5.31 -23.23
C GLY A 503 -28.40 -5.31 -22.20
N VAL A 504 -28.56 -6.04 -21.09
CA VAL A 504 -27.49 -6.18 -20.08
C VAL A 504 -26.38 -7.10 -20.58
N VAL A 505 -26.69 -8.20 -21.27
CA VAL A 505 -25.69 -9.09 -21.89
C VAL A 505 -24.93 -8.38 -23.01
N ALA A 506 -25.61 -7.56 -23.83
CA ALA A 506 -24.97 -6.77 -24.88
C ALA A 506 -24.10 -5.64 -24.32
N LEU A 507 -24.50 -4.99 -23.22
CA LEU A 507 -23.66 -4.00 -22.53
C LEU A 507 -22.41 -4.67 -21.94
N VAL A 508 -22.56 -5.83 -21.30
CA VAL A 508 -21.43 -6.63 -20.80
C VAL A 508 -20.51 -7.07 -21.94
N ALA A 509 -21.05 -7.51 -23.08
CA ALA A 509 -20.27 -7.94 -24.24
C ALA A 509 -19.53 -6.78 -24.94
N VAL A 510 -20.15 -5.60 -25.07
CA VAL A 510 -19.52 -4.41 -25.64
C VAL A 510 -18.34 -3.92 -24.79
N PHE A 511 -18.42 -4.05 -23.46
CA PHE A 511 -17.33 -3.65 -22.57
C PHE A 511 -16.25 -4.72 -22.38
N VAL A 512 -16.59 -6.02 -22.47
CA VAL A 512 -15.60 -7.11 -22.61
C VAL A 512 -14.82 -6.98 -23.93
N ALA A 513 -15.40 -6.37 -24.98
CA ALA A 513 -14.70 -6.09 -26.22
C ALA A 513 -13.77 -4.85 -26.17
N ILE A 514 -13.98 -3.93 -25.22
CA ILE A 514 -13.11 -2.76 -24.98
C ILE A 514 -11.82 -3.17 -24.23
N ASP A 515 -11.76 -4.40 -23.72
CA ASP A 515 -10.66 -5.03 -22.95
C ASP A 515 -9.38 -5.30 -23.77
N PHE A 516 -9.40 -5.10 -25.11
CA PHE A 516 -8.27 -5.44 -25.99
C PHE A 516 -7.48 -4.24 -26.55
N THR A 517 -7.81 -2.99 -26.21
CA THR A 517 -7.21 -1.82 -26.90
C THR A 517 -6.60 -0.75 -25.99
N VAL A 518 -6.43 -1.00 -24.69
CA VAL A 518 -5.76 -0.04 -23.80
C VAL A 518 -4.61 -0.74 -23.05
N PRO A 519 -3.35 -0.57 -23.50
CA PRO A 519 -2.19 -0.94 -22.70
C PRO A 519 -2.20 -0.14 -21.40
N GLY A 520 -2.17 -0.82 -20.25
CA GLY A 520 -1.98 -0.19 -18.95
C GLY A 520 -0.56 0.37 -18.86
N GLY A 521 -0.45 1.69 -18.70
CA GLY A 521 0.83 2.37 -18.54
C GLY A 521 1.22 2.47 -17.07
N ASP A 522 1.88 1.43 -16.55
CA ASP A 522 2.89 1.65 -15.52
C ASP A 522 4.21 1.84 -16.25
N SER A 523 4.94 2.88 -15.86
CA SER A 523 6.28 3.08 -16.39
C SER A 523 7.17 1.95 -15.86
N PRO A 524 7.99 1.30 -16.70
CA PRO A 524 8.93 0.26 -16.26
C PRO A 524 9.76 0.69 -15.03
N ILE A 525 10.28 -0.26 -14.25
CA ILE A 525 11.00 0.05 -13.00
C ILE A 525 12.24 0.93 -13.22
N GLY A 526 12.89 0.77 -14.37
CA GLY A 526 13.99 1.60 -14.87
C GLY A 526 13.54 2.71 -15.81
N ALA A 527 12.25 3.07 -15.82
CA ALA A 527 11.74 4.14 -16.66
C ALA A 527 12.44 5.46 -16.35
N TYR A 528 12.81 6.16 -17.41
CA TYR A 528 13.63 7.36 -17.32
C TYR A 528 13.10 8.48 -18.22
N THR A 529 13.50 9.70 -17.87
CA THR A 529 13.40 10.87 -18.74
C THR A 529 14.78 11.27 -19.23
N THR A 530 14.89 11.68 -20.50
CA THR A 530 16.12 12.28 -21.04
C THR A 530 16.24 13.76 -20.69
N LYS A 531 15.17 14.39 -20.18
CA LYS A 531 15.18 15.79 -19.79
C LYS A 531 16.05 15.99 -18.54
N GLY A 532 17.19 16.66 -18.70
CA GLY A 532 18.17 16.85 -17.63
C GLY A 532 19.18 15.70 -17.50
N ALA A 533 19.10 14.70 -18.39
CA ALA A 533 20.18 13.72 -18.57
C ALA A 533 21.21 14.27 -19.56
N MET A 534 22.43 13.74 -19.50
CA MET A 534 23.41 14.02 -20.55
C MET A 534 22.93 13.43 -21.88
N SER A 535 23.34 14.03 -22.99
CA SER A 535 23.09 13.52 -24.33
C SER A 535 24.30 13.83 -25.21
N PHE A 536 24.66 12.90 -26.07
CA PHE A 536 25.89 12.99 -26.88
C PHE A 536 25.56 12.91 -28.36
N VAL A 537 26.23 13.71 -29.17
CA VAL A 537 26.02 13.72 -30.62
C VAL A 537 26.61 12.46 -31.27
N SER A 538 27.79 12.05 -30.80
CA SER A 538 28.52 10.86 -31.26
C SER A 538 28.00 9.55 -30.65
N ALA A 539 27.18 9.62 -29.59
CA ALA A 539 26.58 8.46 -28.93
C ALA A 539 25.12 8.75 -28.50
N PRO A 540 24.19 8.95 -29.45
CA PRO A 540 22.84 9.46 -29.18
C PRO A 540 21.94 8.49 -28.40
N SER A 541 22.34 7.22 -28.24
CA SER A 541 21.59 6.23 -27.46
C SER A 541 21.94 6.23 -25.96
N LEU A 542 22.94 7.01 -25.54
CA LEU A 542 23.40 7.08 -24.17
C LEU A 542 22.87 8.33 -23.50
N HIS A 543 22.11 8.13 -22.41
CA HIS A 543 21.56 9.20 -21.59
C HIS A 543 21.89 9.00 -20.10
N PRO A 544 23.17 9.00 -19.69
CA PRO A 544 23.52 8.90 -18.27
C PRO A 544 23.03 10.14 -17.49
N PRO A 545 22.86 10.04 -16.17
CA PRO A 545 22.53 11.19 -15.33
C PRO A 545 23.64 12.25 -15.39
N GLU A 546 23.25 13.53 -15.34
CA GLU A 546 24.19 14.64 -15.19
C GLU A 546 24.41 14.94 -13.70
N LEU A 547 25.58 14.59 -13.18
CA LEU A 547 25.96 14.90 -11.82
C LEU A 547 26.54 16.32 -11.72
N ARG A 548 26.36 16.95 -10.56
CA ARG A 548 26.81 18.32 -10.29
C ARG A 548 27.77 18.35 -9.11
N ASP A 549 28.70 19.30 -9.14
CA ASP A 549 29.50 19.66 -7.98
C ASP A 549 28.61 20.40 -6.96
N GLY A 550 28.59 19.90 -5.73
CA GLY A 550 27.90 20.44 -4.55
C GLY A 550 28.60 21.64 -3.91
N GLY A 551 29.75 22.07 -4.45
CA GLY A 551 30.43 23.31 -4.10
C GLY A 551 31.78 23.15 -3.41
N ALA A 552 32.42 21.97 -3.49
CA ALA A 552 33.60 21.65 -2.68
C ALA A 552 34.71 20.87 -3.39
N THR A 553 34.86 20.96 -4.72
CA THR A 553 35.90 20.19 -5.43
C THR A 553 37.30 20.80 -5.35
N ALA A 554 38.23 20.05 -4.75
CA ALA A 554 39.66 20.33 -4.71
C ALA A 554 40.43 19.31 -5.57
N ALA A 555 40.28 19.39 -6.90
CA ALA A 555 40.74 18.38 -7.86
C ALA A 555 42.18 17.87 -7.65
N GLY A 556 43.12 18.74 -7.26
CA GLY A 556 44.52 18.38 -7.00
C GLY A 556 44.79 17.64 -5.69
N LYS A 557 43.78 17.46 -4.83
CA LYS A 557 43.85 16.76 -3.53
C LYS A 557 43.06 15.45 -3.51
N LEU A 558 42.29 15.17 -4.56
CA LEU A 558 41.53 13.93 -4.68
C LEU A 558 42.50 12.75 -4.85
N ALA A 559 42.12 11.58 -4.34
CA ALA A 559 42.85 10.34 -4.64
C ALA A 559 42.89 10.08 -6.16
N PRO A 560 43.81 9.25 -6.65
CA PRO A 560 43.82 8.91 -8.06
C PRO A 560 42.73 7.86 -8.36
N GLY A 561 42.17 7.87 -9.58
CA GLY A 561 41.25 6.83 -10.07
C GLY A 561 39.86 7.36 -10.42
N TYR A 562 38.97 6.44 -10.80
CA TYR A 562 37.62 6.75 -11.26
C TYR A 562 36.58 6.40 -10.19
N MET A 563 35.47 7.13 -10.18
CA MET A 563 34.30 6.75 -9.38
C MET A 563 33.49 5.69 -10.12
N LEU A 564 33.23 4.58 -9.45
CA LEU A 564 32.42 3.46 -9.91
C LEU A 564 31.08 3.52 -9.17
N THR A 565 30.00 3.63 -9.93
CA THR A 565 28.65 3.70 -9.37
C THR A 565 27.64 3.08 -10.34
N ALA A 566 26.36 3.10 -9.98
CA ALA A 566 25.28 2.85 -10.90
C ALA A 566 24.14 3.82 -10.58
N ASN A 567 23.52 4.35 -11.64
CA ASN A 567 22.39 5.24 -11.47
C ASN A 567 21.21 4.45 -10.90
N PHE A 568 20.85 4.72 -9.65
CA PHE A 568 19.81 4.02 -8.90
C PHE A 568 18.67 4.99 -8.55
N TYR A 569 17.51 4.46 -8.19
CA TYR A 569 16.28 5.24 -8.03
C TYR A 569 15.88 5.36 -6.55
N HIS A 570 15.21 6.46 -6.22
CA HIS A 570 14.43 6.55 -4.99
C HIS A 570 13.12 5.78 -5.22
N VAL A 571 12.87 4.74 -4.42
CA VAL A 571 11.84 3.69 -4.56
C VAL A 571 10.39 4.14 -4.71
N THR A 572 10.14 5.46 -4.67
CA THR A 572 8.79 6.07 -4.66
C THR A 572 8.53 7.06 -5.81
N ARG A 573 9.50 7.31 -6.71
CA ARG A 573 9.38 8.40 -7.71
C ARG A 573 9.97 8.12 -9.10
N PRO A 574 9.52 7.11 -9.87
CA PRO A 574 9.81 7.08 -11.31
C PRO A 574 9.09 8.24 -12.05
N PRO A 575 9.59 8.71 -13.20
CA PRO A 575 10.82 8.27 -13.88
C PRO A 575 12.09 8.91 -13.30
N ILE A 576 13.21 8.19 -13.35
CA ILE A 576 14.55 8.72 -13.03
C ILE A 576 15.07 9.66 -14.14
N VAL A 577 16.06 10.50 -13.82
CA VAL A 577 16.72 11.36 -14.81
C VAL A 577 17.87 10.59 -15.47
N GLY A 578 17.73 10.26 -16.74
CA GLY A 578 18.67 9.42 -17.46
C GLY A 578 18.52 7.93 -17.17
N GLN A 579 19.16 7.11 -17.98
CA GLN A 579 19.07 5.66 -17.92
C GLN A 579 19.69 5.11 -16.62
N SER A 580 19.11 4.02 -16.11
CA SER A 580 19.75 3.17 -15.10
C SER A 580 20.92 2.40 -15.73
N GLY A 581 21.94 2.04 -14.94
CA GLY A 581 23.08 1.26 -15.43
C GLY A 581 24.38 1.53 -14.68
N PRO A 582 25.37 0.61 -14.75
CA PRO A 582 26.72 0.85 -14.25
C PRO A 582 27.39 2.02 -14.99
N LEU A 583 28.02 2.89 -14.21
CA LEU A 583 28.55 4.18 -14.61
C LEU A 583 29.94 4.38 -13.98
N ILE A 584 30.92 4.77 -14.81
CA ILE A 584 32.25 5.20 -14.39
C ILE A 584 32.37 6.69 -14.65
N LEU A 585 32.78 7.45 -13.65
CA LEU A 585 32.99 8.90 -13.71
C LEU A 585 34.46 9.25 -13.48
N ASP A 586 34.92 10.32 -14.11
CA ASP A 586 36.17 10.99 -13.77
C ASP A 586 35.98 12.06 -12.68
N ASN A 587 37.08 12.70 -12.28
CA ASN A 587 37.10 13.71 -11.21
C ASN A 587 36.31 14.98 -11.52
N ASP A 588 35.94 15.21 -12.78
CA ASP A 588 35.09 16.32 -13.20
C ASP A 588 33.61 15.88 -13.31
N LEU A 589 33.28 14.70 -12.74
CA LEU A 589 31.97 14.06 -12.77
C LEU A 589 31.49 13.79 -14.21
N GLN A 590 32.41 13.65 -15.17
CA GLN A 590 32.07 13.30 -16.54
C GLN A 590 32.06 11.77 -16.72
N PRO A 591 31.10 11.23 -17.48
CA PRO A 591 31.11 9.82 -17.84
C PRO A 591 32.39 9.43 -18.57
N VAL A 592 32.98 8.31 -18.15
CA VAL A 592 34.08 7.63 -18.82
C VAL A 592 33.56 6.36 -19.48
N TRP A 593 32.70 5.63 -18.77
CA TRP A 593 31.98 4.46 -19.28
C TRP A 593 30.54 4.47 -18.77
N PHE A 594 29.59 4.14 -19.63
CA PHE A 594 28.21 3.91 -19.22
C PHE A 594 27.61 2.76 -20.02
N LYS A 595 26.90 1.86 -19.35
CA LYS A 595 26.15 0.77 -19.96
C LYS A 595 24.71 0.81 -19.46
N PRO A 596 23.74 1.29 -20.27
CA PRO A 596 22.34 1.30 -19.89
C PRO A 596 21.85 -0.11 -19.54
N ALA A 597 21.12 -0.24 -18.43
CA ALA A 597 20.34 -1.41 -18.10
C ALA A 597 19.02 -1.40 -18.88
N PRO A 598 18.42 -2.56 -19.18
CA PRO A 598 17.05 -2.65 -19.70
C PRO A 598 16.05 -1.93 -18.78
N GLU A 599 14.98 -1.36 -19.34
CA GLU A 599 14.01 -0.55 -18.58
C GLU A 599 13.19 -1.36 -17.54
N ASP A 600 13.15 -2.69 -17.67
CA ASP A 600 12.48 -3.60 -16.74
C ASP A 600 13.36 -4.02 -15.54
N VAL A 601 14.62 -3.59 -15.50
CA VAL A 601 15.55 -3.85 -14.39
C VAL A 601 16.33 -2.60 -13.99
N VAL A 602 16.99 -2.69 -12.84
CA VAL A 602 17.94 -1.67 -12.36
C VAL A 602 19.31 -2.28 -12.12
N ALA A 603 20.36 -1.47 -12.16
CA ALA A 603 21.71 -1.90 -11.88
C ALA A 603 22.27 -1.22 -10.63
N SER A 604 23.10 -1.91 -9.86
CA SER A 604 23.70 -1.41 -8.62
C SER A 604 25.09 -2.00 -8.36
N ASN A 605 25.79 -1.39 -7.39
CA ASN A 605 27.00 -1.94 -6.78
C ASN A 605 28.15 -2.25 -7.76
N LEU A 606 28.43 -1.31 -8.68
CA LEU A 606 29.59 -1.40 -9.56
C LEU A 606 30.88 -1.33 -8.74
N SER A 607 31.74 -2.33 -8.90
CA SER A 607 32.99 -2.47 -8.16
C SER A 607 34.10 -3.08 -9.02
N LEU A 608 35.34 -2.78 -8.64
CA LEU A 608 36.54 -3.44 -9.19
C LEU A 608 36.74 -4.77 -8.47
N GLN A 609 37.03 -5.81 -9.25
CA GLN A 609 37.31 -7.17 -8.80
C GLN A 609 38.58 -7.68 -9.46
N THR A 610 39.11 -8.79 -8.95
CA THR A 610 40.16 -9.56 -9.61
C THR A 610 39.63 -10.94 -9.96
N TYR A 611 39.57 -11.28 -11.24
CA TYR A 611 39.14 -12.60 -11.70
C TYR A 611 40.23 -13.24 -12.55
N GLN A 612 40.64 -14.46 -12.18
CA GLN A 612 41.74 -15.19 -12.85
C GLN A 612 43.04 -14.36 -12.93
N GLY A 613 43.35 -13.63 -11.86
CA GLY A 613 44.53 -12.76 -11.77
C GLY A 613 44.49 -11.51 -12.64
N LYS A 614 43.33 -11.18 -13.24
CA LYS A 614 43.15 -10.01 -14.09
C LYS A 614 42.11 -9.05 -13.51
N PRO A 615 42.26 -7.73 -13.72
CA PRO A 615 41.24 -6.77 -13.34
C PRO A 615 39.92 -7.04 -14.08
N ALA A 616 38.82 -7.01 -13.34
CA ALA A 616 37.46 -7.16 -13.84
C ALA A 616 36.54 -6.16 -13.14
N LEU A 617 35.44 -5.78 -13.77
CA LEU A 617 34.36 -5.04 -13.12
C LEU A 617 33.20 -5.99 -12.85
N SER A 618 32.51 -5.78 -11.74
CA SER A 618 31.26 -6.46 -11.44
C SER A 618 30.16 -5.50 -11.02
N TRP A 619 28.91 -5.80 -11.37
CA TRP A 619 27.72 -5.13 -10.86
C TRP A 619 26.57 -6.13 -10.72
N TRP A 620 25.54 -5.75 -9.96
CA TRP A 620 24.28 -6.47 -9.87
C TRP A 620 23.23 -5.83 -10.80
N GLU A 621 22.40 -6.64 -11.46
CA GLU A 621 21.23 -6.16 -12.21
C GLU A 621 19.99 -7.03 -11.94
N GLY A 622 18.81 -6.42 -11.74
CA GLY A 622 17.59 -7.14 -11.39
C GLY A 622 16.38 -6.27 -11.04
N VAL A 623 15.36 -6.88 -10.41
CA VAL A 623 14.08 -6.26 -10.03
C VAL A 623 14.03 -6.05 -8.51
N VAL A 624 13.78 -4.81 -8.10
CA VAL A 624 13.65 -4.41 -6.69
C VAL A 624 12.30 -3.72 -6.50
N THR A 625 11.47 -4.18 -5.56
CA THR A 625 10.14 -3.57 -5.36
C THR A 625 10.22 -2.17 -4.75
N ASN A 626 9.11 -1.43 -4.77
CA ASN A 626 8.98 -0.16 -4.04
C ASN A 626 9.17 -0.31 -2.51
N ALA A 627 9.07 -1.54 -1.98
CA ALA A 627 9.37 -1.87 -0.59
C ALA A 627 10.85 -2.22 -0.34
N GLY A 628 11.73 -2.10 -1.36
CA GLY A 628 13.15 -2.41 -1.27
C GLY A 628 13.50 -3.90 -1.34
N THR A 629 12.52 -4.78 -1.58
CA THR A 629 12.72 -6.23 -1.66
C THR A 629 13.29 -6.61 -3.01
N THR A 630 14.37 -7.41 -3.04
CA THR A 630 14.88 -8.02 -4.27
C THR A 630 14.00 -9.19 -4.70
N GLU A 631 13.30 -9.08 -5.83
CA GLU A 631 12.48 -10.18 -6.37
C GLU A 631 13.29 -11.11 -7.27
N SER A 632 14.23 -10.55 -8.01
CA SER A 632 15.15 -11.30 -8.87
C SER A 632 16.39 -10.48 -9.17
N GLY A 633 17.50 -11.15 -9.49
CA GLY A 633 18.70 -10.48 -9.93
C GLY A 633 19.85 -11.42 -10.25
N GLU A 634 20.86 -10.86 -10.89
CA GLU A 634 22.09 -11.54 -11.23
C GLU A 634 23.30 -10.61 -11.12
N TYR A 635 24.46 -11.20 -10.85
CA TYR A 635 25.73 -10.49 -10.96
C TYR A 635 26.32 -10.68 -12.35
N VAL A 636 26.87 -9.61 -12.90
CA VAL A 636 27.58 -9.61 -14.19
C VAL A 636 29.02 -9.21 -13.95
N VAL A 637 29.95 -9.98 -14.51
CA VAL A 637 31.39 -9.70 -14.45
C VAL A 637 31.93 -9.46 -15.85
N VAL A 638 32.68 -8.38 -16.05
CA VAL A 638 33.31 -8.01 -17.32
C VAL A 638 34.81 -7.79 -17.19
N ASP A 639 35.55 -8.07 -18.26
CA ASP A 639 36.98 -7.77 -18.35
C ASP A 639 37.27 -6.30 -18.74
N GLN A 640 38.55 -5.97 -18.91
CA GLN A 640 39.00 -4.65 -19.37
C GLN A 640 38.50 -4.26 -20.77
N HIS A 641 37.99 -5.22 -21.55
CA HIS A 641 37.37 -4.96 -22.86
C HIS A 641 35.85 -4.77 -22.76
N TYR A 642 35.30 -4.77 -21.53
CA TYR A 642 33.87 -4.75 -21.21
C TYR A 642 33.12 -5.98 -21.75
N LYS A 643 33.83 -7.08 -22.02
CA LYS A 643 33.21 -8.35 -22.42
C LYS A 643 32.76 -9.10 -21.16
N THR A 644 31.53 -9.55 -21.14
CA THR A 644 31.03 -10.42 -20.06
C THR A 644 31.84 -11.73 -20.02
N VAL A 645 32.50 -11.96 -18.88
CA VAL A 645 33.31 -13.15 -18.60
C VAL A 645 32.62 -14.12 -17.65
N ALA A 646 31.67 -13.63 -16.83
CA ALA A 646 30.82 -14.47 -16.00
C ALA A 646 29.46 -13.80 -15.73
N ARG A 647 28.44 -14.63 -15.47
CA ARG A 647 27.14 -14.25 -14.94
C ARG A 647 26.76 -15.21 -13.82
N LEU A 648 26.21 -14.68 -12.73
CA LEU A 648 25.85 -15.48 -11.57
C LEU A 648 24.40 -15.23 -11.16
N LYS A 649 23.62 -16.31 -11.10
CA LYS A 649 22.21 -16.33 -10.66
C LYS A 649 22.04 -17.24 -9.46
N GLY A 650 21.05 -16.91 -8.64
CA GLY A 650 20.69 -17.69 -7.45
C GLY A 650 20.28 -19.13 -7.79
N ARG A 651 20.47 -20.04 -6.83
CA ARG A 651 20.14 -21.48 -6.92
C ARG A 651 19.35 -21.89 -5.69
N ASP A 652 18.64 -23.01 -5.76
CA ASP A 652 17.95 -23.61 -4.61
C ASP A 652 17.01 -22.63 -3.86
N ASN A 653 16.24 -21.85 -4.64
CA ASN A 653 15.31 -20.82 -4.17
C ASN A 653 15.95 -19.63 -3.43
N TRP A 654 17.27 -19.49 -3.47
CA TRP A 654 17.97 -18.29 -3.05
C TRP A 654 17.97 -17.24 -4.16
N ILE A 655 17.69 -16.00 -3.78
CA ILE A 655 17.76 -14.81 -4.63
C ILE A 655 19.05 -14.09 -4.28
N LEU A 656 19.95 -13.92 -5.26
CA LEU A 656 21.16 -13.12 -5.06
C LEU A 656 20.77 -11.66 -4.93
N THR A 657 21.14 -11.07 -3.80
CA THR A 657 20.75 -9.70 -3.47
C THR A 657 21.76 -8.72 -4.07
N LEU A 658 21.40 -7.45 -4.15
CA LEU A 658 22.27 -6.41 -4.71
C LEU A 658 23.48 -6.01 -3.82
N HIS A 659 23.64 -6.64 -2.66
CA HIS A 659 24.41 -6.10 -1.54
C HIS A 659 25.91 -6.34 -1.63
N ALA A 660 26.39 -7.55 -1.94
CA ALA A 660 27.82 -7.77 -2.12
C ALA A 660 28.16 -8.94 -3.04
N LEU A 661 29.21 -8.72 -3.84
CA LEU A 661 29.97 -9.76 -4.53
C LEU A 661 31.46 -9.49 -4.30
N VAL A 662 32.19 -10.52 -3.88
CA VAL A 662 33.65 -10.52 -3.76
C VAL A 662 34.19 -11.71 -4.54
N ILE A 663 35.14 -11.47 -5.45
CA ILE A 663 35.81 -12.54 -6.20
C ILE A 663 37.14 -12.87 -5.52
N ASP A 664 37.34 -14.15 -5.21
CA ASP A 664 38.62 -14.69 -4.75
C ASP A 664 39.02 -15.89 -5.62
N GLY A 665 40.09 -15.71 -6.40
CA GLY A 665 40.53 -16.68 -7.41
C GLY A 665 39.47 -16.93 -8.49
N ASP A 666 38.93 -18.15 -8.51
CA ASP A 666 37.84 -18.59 -9.41
C ASP A 666 36.46 -18.62 -8.72
N HIS A 667 36.41 -18.24 -7.44
CA HIS A 667 35.19 -18.31 -6.63
C HIS A 667 34.58 -16.92 -6.44
N ALA A 668 33.25 -16.86 -6.34
CA ALA A 668 32.51 -15.66 -5.99
C ALA A 668 31.73 -15.87 -4.69
N TRP A 669 31.91 -14.93 -3.77
CA TRP A 669 31.20 -14.85 -2.50
C TRP A 669 30.12 -13.78 -2.62
N VAL A 670 28.87 -14.18 -2.42
CA VAL A 670 27.70 -13.31 -2.66
C VAL A 670 26.71 -13.37 -1.51
N THR A 671 25.98 -12.28 -1.35
CA THR A 671 24.83 -12.19 -0.44
C THR A 671 23.57 -12.72 -1.10
N ALA A 672 22.77 -13.49 -0.37
CA ALA A 672 21.53 -14.07 -0.88
C ALA A 672 20.41 -14.04 0.17
N ASN A 673 19.16 -13.99 -0.29
CA ASN A 673 17.98 -14.07 0.56
C ASN A 673 17.04 -15.21 0.12
N ARG A 674 16.27 -15.75 1.06
CA ARG A 674 15.25 -16.77 0.80
C ARG A 674 14.07 -16.58 1.75
N ASN A 675 12.86 -16.62 1.21
CA ASN A 675 11.66 -16.59 2.04
C ASN A 675 11.37 -17.98 2.61
N LEU A 676 11.04 -18.04 3.89
CA LEU A 676 10.71 -19.24 4.63
C LEU A 676 9.38 -19.07 5.37
N PRO A 677 8.37 -19.92 5.12
CA PRO A 677 7.18 -19.97 5.96
C PRO A 677 7.56 -20.29 7.42
N ARG A 678 7.08 -19.48 8.37
CA ARG A 678 7.43 -19.62 9.78
C ARG A 678 6.32 -19.10 10.70
N ASP A 679 6.17 -19.76 11.85
CA ASP A 679 5.38 -19.21 12.95
C ASP A 679 6.13 -18.06 13.62
N LEU A 680 5.62 -16.84 13.42
CA LEU A 680 6.19 -15.61 13.96
C LEU A 680 5.39 -15.09 15.18
N SER A 681 4.41 -15.84 15.68
CA SER A 681 3.54 -15.40 16.78
C SER A 681 4.31 -15.05 18.06
N LYS A 682 5.36 -15.82 18.39
CA LYS A 682 6.29 -15.53 19.51
C LYS A 682 6.90 -14.12 19.44
N TYR A 683 7.13 -13.62 18.22
CA TYR A 683 7.79 -12.35 17.95
C TYR A 683 6.77 -11.21 17.66
N GLY A 684 5.47 -11.48 17.80
CA GLY A 684 4.39 -10.52 17.51
C GLY A 684 3.91 -10.51 16.05
N GLY A 685 4.42 -11.41 15.21
CA GLY A 685 3.97 -11.62 13.82
C GLY A 685 2.83 -12.63 13.67
N THR A 686 2.52 -13.05 12.44
CA THR A 686 1.48 -14.04 12.16
C THR A 686 2.01 -15.48 12.27
N TYR A 687 1.18 -16.45 12.69
CA TYR A 687 1.58 -17.87 12.83
C TYR A 687 1.95 -18.58 11.53
N ASN A 688 1.49 -18.04 10.41
CA ASN A 688 1.80 -18.52 9.08
C ASN A 688 2.76 -17.57 8.36
N GLY A 689 3.33 -16.58 9.06
CA GLY A 689 4.15 -15.53 8.46
C GLY A 689 5.33 -16.03 7.66
N THR A 690 6.02 -15.11 7.00
CA THR A 690 7.20 -15.42 6.21
C THR A 690 8.40 -14.75 6.84
N LEU A 691 9.50 -15.47 7.02
CA LEU A 691 10.80 -14.95 7.39
C LEU A 691 11.67 -14.83 6.14
N VAL A 692 12.39 -13.72 5.96
CA VAL A 692 13.49 -13.62 5.00
C VAL A 692 14.74 -14.09 5.73
N ASP A 693 15.23 -15.27 5.33
CA ASP A 693 16.54 -15.76 5.74
C ASP A 693 17.61 -15.14 4.84
N SER A 694 18.74 -14.77 5.42
CA SER A 694 19.86 -14.15 4.74
C SER A 694 21.05 -15.09 4.73
N ALA A 695 21.84 -15.09 3.67
CA ALA A 695 22.98 -15.98 3.52
C ALA A 695 24.18 -15.31 2.86
N VAL A 696 25.34 -15.91 3.14
CA VAL A 696 26.58 -15.77 2.39
C VAL A 696 26.81 -17.07 1.62
N GLN A 697 26.96 -16.97 0.31
CA GLN A 697 27.10 -18.13 -0.57
C GLN A 697 28.39 -18.07 -1.38
N GLU A 698 29.04 -19.22 -1.50
CA GLU A 698 30.24 -19.41 -2.32
C GLU A 698 29.84 -20.11 -3.62
N TYR A 699 30.24 -19.55 -4.75
CA TYR A 699 30.00 -20.11 -6.08
C TYR A 699 31.31 -20.29 -6.84
N ASP A 700 31.40 -21.36 -7.62
CA ASP A 700 32.37 -21.44 -8.71
C ASP A 700 31.89 -20.51 -9.84
N LEU A 701 32.63 -19.43 -10.09
CA LEU A 701 32.17 -18.36 -10.98
C LEU A 701 32.19 -18.77 -12.46
N LYS A 702 33.04 -19.74 -12.81
CA LYS A 702 33.18 -20.25 -14.18
C LYS A 702 32.01 -21.14 -14.58
N THR A 703 31.53 -21.98 -13.66
CA THR A 703 30.46 -22.96 -13.89
C THR A 703 29.11 -22.48 -13.37
N GLY A 704 29.08 -21.48 -12.48
CA GLY A 704 27.87 -21.03 -11.79
C GLY A 704 27.32 -22.04 -10.79
N LYS A 705 28.16 -22.96 -10.30
CA LYS A 705 27.80 -24.00 -9.32
C LYS A 705 27.88 -23.42 -7.91
N LEU A 706 26.81 -23.58 -7.13
CA LEU A 706 26.80 -23.27 -5.70
C LEU A 706 27.68 -24.30 -4.97
N LEU A 707 28.69 -23.81 -4.24
CA LEU A 707 29.65 -24.63 -3.51
C LEU A 707 29.31 -24.72 -2.02
N ARG A 708 28.99 -23.58 -1.38
CA ARG A 708 28.65 -23.50 0.04
C ARG A 708 27.55 -22.47 0.29
N THR A 709 26.81 -22.66 1.38
CA THR A 709 25.85 -21.69 1.91
C THR A 709 26.00 -21.63 3.42
N TRP A 710 26.29 -20.44 3.93
CA TRP A 710 26.13 -20.10 5.34
C TRP A 710 24.88 -19.22 5.45
N ASN A 711 23.86 -19.70 6.15
CA ASN A 711 22.61 -18.95 6.34
C ASN A 711 22.54 -18.38 7.77
N ALA A 712 21.90 -17.24 7.95
CA ALA A 712 21.86 -16.56 9.23
C ALA A 712 21.01 -17.34 10.25
N LEU A 713 19.92 -17.96 9.81
CA LEU A 713 18.97 -18.63 10.69
C LEU A 713 19.56 -19.80 11.50
N ASP A 714 20.56 -20.51 10.96
CA ASP A 714 21.22 -21.61 11.66
C ASP A 714 22.21 -21.13 12.75
N HIS A 715 22.58 -19.84 12.73
CA HIS A 715 23.69 -19.31 13.53
C HIS A 715 23.33 -18.10 14.40
N ILE A 716 22.30 -17.32 14.04
CA ILE A 716 21.92 -16.06 14.72
C ILE A 716 20.46 -16.16 15.19
N SER A 717 20.23 -15.89 16.47
CA SER A 717 18.88 -15.90 17.04
C SER A 717 18.00 -14.82 16.44
N LEU A 718 16.73 -15.14 16.17
CA LEU A 718 15.72 -14.13 15.79
C LEU A 718 15.49 -13.09 16.90
N ASP A 719 15.77 -13.44 18.16
CA ASP A 719 15.71 -12.52 19.30
C ASP A 719 16.79 -11.41 19.20
N ASP A 720 17.81 -11.56 18.35
CA ASP A 720 18.86 -10.55 18.12
C ASP A 720 18.38 -9.43 17.19
N SER A 721 17.30 -9.66 16.44
CA SER A 721 16.74 -8.68 15.52
C SER A 721 16.18 -7.46 16.26
N HIS A 722 16.45 -6.28 15.70
CA HIS A 722 15.87 -5.00 16.07
C HIS A 722 14.66 -4.65 15.19
N SER A 723 14.43 -5.37 14.10
CA SER A 723 13.23 -5.23 13.28
C SER A 723 12.05 -5.98 13.91
N ILE A 724 10.83 -5.49 13.66
CA ILE A 724 9.61 -6.09 14.22
C ILE A 724 8.92 -6.86 13.09
N PRO A 725 8.46 -8.11 13.32
CA PRO A 725 7.71 -8.85 12.33
C PRO A 725 6.52 -8.06 11.78
N PRO A 726 6.37 -7.96 10.45
CA PRO A 726 5.22 -7.31 9.86
C PRO A 726 3.95 -8.08 10.22
N THR A 727 3.00 -7.38 10.80
CA THR A 727 1.72 -7.97 11.21
C THR A 727 0.77 -8.13 10.01
N ASN A 728 1.11 -7.54 8.86
CA ASN A 728 0.33 -7.52 7.63
C ASN A 728 0.61 -8.69 6.66
N GLY A 729 1.44 -9.65 7.07
CA GLY A 729 1.80 -10.82 6.26
C GLY A 729 2.97 -10.59 5.29
N PHE A 730 3.58 -9.40 5.27
CA PHE A 730 4.85 -9.19 4.58
C PHE A 730 5.95 -10.07 5.19
N PRO A 731 6.93 -10.52 4.38
CA PRO A 731 8.11 -11.20 4.90
C PRO A 731 8.82 -10.35 5.95
N TRP A 732 9.09 -10.93 7.11
CA TRP A 732 9.93 -10.34 8.13
C TRP A 732 11.39 -10.51 7.73
N ASP A 733 12.06 -9.42 7.40
CA ASP A 733 13.51 -9.41 7.28
C ASP A 733 14.11 -9.20 8.68
N ALA A 734 14.63 -10.27 9.27
CA ALA A 734 15.15 -10.25 10.65
C ALA A 734 16.64 -9.89 10.70
N TYR A 735 17.36 -10.07 9.59
CA TYR A 735 18.81 -9.97 9.54
C TYR A 735 19.30 -8.89 8.59
N HIS A 736 18.76 -8.89 7.36
CA HIS A 736 19.13 -7.97 6.27
C HIS A 736 20.64 -7.90 6.00
N VAL A 737 21.15 -8.87 5.24
CA VAL A 737 22.57 -8.95 4.87
C VAL A 737 23.02 -7.84 3.92
N ASN A 738 24.15 -7.21 4.25
CA ASN A 738 24.57 -5.97 3.61
C ASN A 738 25.98 -5.99 3.00
N TRP A 739 26.95 -6.66 3.64
CA TRP A 739 28.33 -6.65 3.18
C TRP A 739 29.08 -7.91 3.59
N ILE A 740 30.09 -8.27 2.79
CA ILE A 740 31.00 -9.39 3.02
C ILE A 740 32.43 -8.87 2.86
N THR A 741 33.32 -9.22 3.79
CA THR A 741 34.77 -9.04 3.64
C THR A 741 35.46 -10.36 3.88
N LEU A 742 36.26 -10.83 2.91
CA LEU A 742 37.11 -12.00 3.08
C LEU A 742 38.42 -11.59 3.77
N THR A 743 38.81 -12.29 4.82
CA THR A 743 40.00 -11.94 5.62
C THR A 743 41.29 -12.57 5.07
N GLY A 744 41.18 -13.57 4.21
CA GLY A 744 42.29 -14.31 3.62
C GLY A 744 42.86 -15.45 4.48
N ASP A 745 42.42 -15.58 5.74
CA ASP A 745 42.82 -16.65 6.67
C ASP A 745 41.73 -17.72 6.88
N GLY A 746 40.87 -17.92 5.88
CA GLY A 746 39.76 -18.89 5.93
C GLY A 746 38.51 -18.39 6.65
N LYS A 747 38.32 -17.06 6.73
CA LYS A 747 37.17 -16.44 7.39
C LYS A 747 36.53 -15.36 6.52
N PHE A 748 35.30 -15.02 6.85
CA PHE A 748 34.65 -13.84 6.31
C PHE A 748 33.93 -13.06 7.41
N LEU A 749 33.95 -11.74 7.28
CA LEU A 749 33.11 -10.83 8.07
C LEU A 749 31.85 -10.55 7.27
N VAL A 750 30.68 -10.71 7.89
CA VAL A 750 29.39 -10.37 7.29
C VAL A 750 28.63 -9.37 8.15
N SER A 751 28.08 -8.32 7.55
CA SER A 751 27.26 -7.33 8.26
C SER A 751 25.77 -7.53 8.01
N MET A 752 24.98 -7.44 9.08
CA MET A 752 23.53 -7.61 9.07
C MET A 752 22.87 -6.39 9.70
N ARG A 753 22.15 -5.63 8.88
CA ARG A 753 21.57 -4.35 9.28
C ARG A 753 20.54 -4.49 10.37
N ASP A 754 19.64 -5.45 10.28
CA ASP A 754 18.51 -5.52 11.24
C ASP A 754 18.91 -6.14 12.58
N THR A 755 20.16 -6.58 12.73
CA THR A 755 20.75 -6.96 14.03
C THR A 755 21.70 -5.90 14.59
N TRP A 756 21.94 -4.81 13.85
CA TRP A 756 22.96 -3.80 14.15
C TRP A 756 24.36 -4.38 14.43
N ALA A 757 24.71 -5.49 13.77
CA ALA A 757 25.93 -6.21 14.04
C ALA A 757 26.67 -6.71 12.79
N ALA A 758 27.95 -7.01 12.98
CA ALA A 758 28.78 -7.76 12.04
C ALA A 758 29.37 -9.00 12.74
N TYR A 759 29.46 -10.10 11.99
CA TYR A 759 29.82 -11.42 12.50
C TYR A 759 31.03 -11.94 11.73
N LEU A 760 32.13 -12.23 12.44
CA LEU A 760 33.26 -12.92 11.83
C LEU A 760 32.99 -14.43 11.88
N VAL A 761 32.98 -15.06 10.72
CA VAL A 761 32.59 -16.46 10.54
C VAL A 761 33.77 -17.24 9.97
N ASP A 762 34.05 -18.39 10.57
CA ASP A 762 34.98 -19.38 10.03
C ASP A 762 34.33 -20.14 8.87
N ILE A 763 34.99 -20.16 7.70
CA ILE A 763 34.41 -20.68 6.45
C ILE A 763 34.16 -22.19 6.51
N ASP A 764 35.01 -22.94 7.21
CA ASP A 764 34.97 -24.40 7.21
C ASP A 764 33.98 -24.94 8.23
N THR A 765 33.86 -24.28 9.38
CA THR A 765 32.98 -24.70 10.48
C THR A 765 31.63 -23.97 10.48
N GLY A 766 31.53 -22.81 9.83
CA GLY A 766 30.37 -21.92 9.88
C GLY A 766 30.17 -21.23 11.24
N GLN A 767 31.09 -21.40 12.19
CA GLN A 767 30.96 -20.84 13.54
C GLN A 767 31.29 -19.34 13.55
N ILE A 768 30.51 -18.58 14.31
CA ILE A 768 30.77 -17.16 14.58
C ILE A 768 31.87 -17.07 15.64
N GLU A 769 33.03 -16.54 15.28
CA GLU A 769 34.17 -16.35 16.21
C GLU A 769 33.97 -15.15 17.14
N TRP A 770 33.36 -14.08 16.61
CA TRP A 770 32.99 -12.91 17.39
C TRP A 770 31.95 -12.06 16.67
N THR A 771 31.27 -11.24 17.46
CA THR A 771 30.23 -10.31 17.01
C THR A 771 30.63 -8.88 17.38
N LEU A 772 30.62 -7.96 16.41
CA LEU A 772 30.82 -6.53 16.62
C LEU A 772 29.46 -5.81 16.51
N GLY A 773 29.03 -5.13 17.58
CA GLY A 773 27.72 -4.46 17.63
C GLY A 773 26.57 -5.37 18.05
N GLY A 774 25.34 -4.87 17.93
CA GLY A 774 24.10 -5.55 18.29
C GLY A 774 23.93 -5.85 19.78
N LYS A 775 22.91 -6.66 20.11
CA LYS A 775 22.54 -7.00 21.50
C LYS A 775 23.58 -7.85 22.23
N HIS A 776 24.43 -8.56 21.48
CA HIS A 776 25.37 -9.54 22.01
C HIS A 776 26.80 -9.34 21.48
N SER A 777 27.29 -8.09 21.49
CA SER A 777 28.65 -7.81 21.03
C SER A 777 29.70 -8.50 21.90
N SER A 778 30.71 -9.07 21.25
CA SER A 778 31.94 -9.57 21.88
C SER A 778 32.92 -8.45 22.27
N PHE A 779 32.64 -7.19 21.93
CA PHE A 779 33.54 -6.05 22.15
C PHE A 779 32.87 -4.99 23.03
N ALA A 780 33.63 -4.44 23.98
CA ALA A 780 33.23 -3.23 24.69
C ALA A 780 33.49 -1.99 23.82
N PHE A 781 32.47 -1.15 23.66
CA PHE A 781 32.57 0.07 22.86
C PHE A 781 33.08 1.25 23.69
N GLY A 782 34.08 1.95 23.14
CA GLY A 782 34.49 3.25 23.66
C GLY A 782 33.48 4.36 23.30
N PRO A 783 33.65 5.57 23.86
CA PRO A 783 32.82 6.72 23.48
C PRO A 783 32.83 6.94 21.97
N ARG A 784 31.65 7.20 21.39
CA ARG A 784 31.43 7.45 19.95
C ARG A 784 31.74 6.27 19.01
N ALA A 785 31.95 5.07 19.55
CA ALA A 785 32.25 3.90 18.72
C ALA A 785 31.01 3.07 18.36
N GLU A 786 29.89 3.28 19.05
CA GLU A 786 28.63 2.59 18.77
C GLU A 786 28.04 3.04 17.42
N PHE A 787 27.38 2.10 16.75
CA PHE A 787 26.75 2.29 15.44
C PHE A 787 25.44 1.50 15.36
N GLN A 788 24.60 1.81 14.38
CA GLN A 788 23.32 1.14 14.18
C GLN A 788 22.87 1.24 12.71
N TRP A 789 22.14 0.21 12.26
CA TRP A 789 21.65 0.08 10.88
C TRP A 789 22.72 0.11 9.78
N GLN A 790 23.96 -0.22 10.11
CA GLN A 790 25.14 -0.12 9.25
C GLN A 790 25.06 -0.90 7.93
N HIS A 791 25.72 -0.39 6.87
CA HIS A 791 25.66 -0.96 5.52
C HIS A 791 26.92 -1.63 4.97
N ASP A 792 28.13 -1.29 5.41
CA ASP A 792 29.36 -1.80 4.79
C ASP A 792 30.48 -1.99 5.81
N VAL A 793 30.27 -2.86 6.79
CA VAL A 793 31.29 -3.14 7.80
C VAL A 793 32.45 -3.91 7.16
N ALA A 794 33.52 -3.20 6.81
CA ALA A 794 34.71 -3.74 6.19
C ALA A 794 35.84 -3.86 7.21
N LEU A 795 36.55 -5.00 7.19
CA LEU A 795 37.75 -5.20 7.98
C LEU A 795 38.97 -4.77 7.18
N GLU A 796 39.67 -3.76 7.67
CA GLU A 796 40.81 -3.12 7.03
C GLU A 796 42.14 -3.55 7.69
N PRO A 797 43.29 -3.41 6.99
CA PRO A 797 44.59 -3.69 7.57
C PRO A 797 44.86 -2.96 8.89
N GLY A 798 45.60 -3.60 9.79
CA GLY A 798 45.96 -3.02 11.10
C GLY A 798 44.81 -2.97 12.11
N SER A 799 43.86 -3.91 12.00
CA SER A 799 42.69 -4.06 12.87
C SER A 799 41.78 -2.83 12.87
N LEU A 800 41.68 -2.16 11.71
CA LEU A 800 40.71 -1.09 11.50
C LEU A 800 39.42 -1.69 10.96
N VAL A 801 38.30 -1.05 11.30
CA VAL A 801 36.99 -1.36 10.74
C VAL A 801 36.40 -0.07 10.21
N THR A 802 35.95 -0.07 8.97
CA THR A 802 35.15 1.02 8.40
C THR A 802 33.72 0.59 8.20
N LEU A 803 32.81 1.53 8.37
CA LEU A 803 31.39 1.31 8.11
C LEU A 803 30.68 2.64 7.87
N PHE A 804 29.61 2.59 7.10
CA PHE A 804 28.60 3.62 7.00
C PHE A 804 27.53 3.35 8.06
N ASP A 805 27.36 4.32 8.96
CA ASP A 805 26.46 4.30 10.11
C ASP A 805 25.27 5.21 9.79
N ASP A 806 24.15 4.59 9.42
CA ASP A 806 22.97 5.31 8.94
C ASP A 806 22.30 6.15 10.03
N HIS A 807 22.33 5.69 11.28
CA HIS A 807 21.61 6.27 12.41
C HIS A 807 20.09 6.46 12.22
N CYS A 808 19.52 5.94 11.13
CA CYS A 808 18.18 6.28 10.67
C CYS A 808 17.38 5.10 10.10
N CYS A 809 16.12 5.14 10.54
CA CYS A 809 14.90 4.87 9.79
C CYS A 809 14.72 3.47 9.25
N LEU A 810 14.28 2.57 10.14
CA LEU A 810 13.58 1.36 9.76
C LEU A 810 12.14 1.70 9.34
N ALA A 811 11.69 1.19 8.20
CA ALA A 811 10.27 1.24 7.82
C ALA A 811 9.47 0.31 8.73
N ARG A 812 8.42 0.81 9.41
CA ARG A 812 7.45 0.02 10.19
C ARG A 812 6.27 -0.48 9.34
N GLY A 813 6.21 -0.10 8.07
CA GLY A 813 5.14 -0.40 7.12
C GLY A 813 5.06 0.68 6.04
N ALA A 814 4.01 0.64 5.21
CA ALA A 814 3.75 1.70 4.23
C ALA A 814 3.64 3.06 4.95
N ASP A 815 4.63 3.93 4.70
CA ASP A 815 4.74 5.32 5.15
C ASP A 815 4.97 5.59 6.65
N THR A 816 5.50 4.62 7.42
CA THR A 816 5.95 4.90 8.81
C THR A 816 7.42 4.54 8.98
N TRP A 817 8.20 5.50 9.49
CA TRP A 817 9.64 5.37 9.69
C TRP A 817 9.97 5.61 11.17
N VAL A 818 10.98 4.92 11.68
CA VAL A 818 11.61 5.31 12.96
C VAL A 818 12.39 6.60 12.72
N ASP A 819 12.19 7.63 13.55
CA ASP A 819 12.94 8.87 13.41
C ASP A 819 14.46 8.61 13.50
N ALA A 820 15.22 9.35 12.71
CA ALA A 820 16.68 9.33 12.81
C ALA A 820 17.11 9.72 14.22
N THR A 821 18.00 8.93 14.82
CA THR A 821 18.54 9.23 16.15
C THR A 821 19.63 10.30 16.09
N GLU A 822 20.46 10.25 15.04
CA GLU A 822 21.53 11.19 14.73
C GLU A 822 21.68 11.28 13.19
N PRO A 823 22.46 12.24 12.65
CA PRO A 823 22.83 12.25 11.24
C PRO A 823 23.67 11.03 10.87
N SER A 824 23.51 10.54 9.65
CA SER A 824 24.35 9.46 9.11
C SER A 824 25.81 9.90 9.00
N ARG A 825 26.73 8.95 9.10
CA ARG A 825 28.18 9.21 9.04
C ARG A 825 28.95 8.01 8.53
N ALA A 826 30.14 8.24 7.98
CA ALA A 826 31.15 7.20 7.85
C ALA A 826 31.97 7.13 9.14
N LEU A 827 32.20 5.92 9.66
CA LEU A 827 32.85 5.68 10.93
C LEU A 827 34.05 4.75 10.75
N VAL A 828 35.15 5.08 11.44
CA VAL A 828 36.37 4.27 11.49
C VAL A 828 36.65 3.88 12.94
N LEU A 829 36.75 2.58 13.18
CA LEU A 829 37.02 1.98 14.48
C LEU A 829 38.35 1.24 14.44
N ARG A 830 38.97 1.10 15.61
CA ARG A 830 40.07 0.18 15.86
C ARG A 830 39.60 -0.93 16.78
N LEU A 831 39.83 -2.17 16.37
CA LEU A 831 39.53 -3.34 17.15
C LEU A 831 40.78 -3.85 17.87
N ASP A 832 40.74 -3.86 19.19
CA ASP A 832 41.64 -4.67 20.00
C ASP A 832 40.97 -6.02 20.27
N GLN A 833 41.39 -7.04 19.52
CA GLN A 833 40.81 -8.38 19.64
C GLN A 833 41.20 -9.09 20.94
N GLN A 834 42.37 -8.76 21.52
CA GLN A 834 42.82 -9.37 22.78
C GLN A 834 42.07 -8.78 23.96
N ALA A 835 41.98 -7.44 24.02
CA ALA A 835 41.24 -6.74 25.07
C ALA A 835 39.72 -6.72 24.82
N ARG A 836 39.27 -7.21 23.66
CA ARG A 836 37.87 -7.17 23.22
C ARG A 836 37.28 -5.77 23.33
N ARG A 837 37.96 -4.79 22.73
CA ARG A 837 37.56 -3.38 22.75
C ARG A 837 37.50 -2.78 21.36
N ALA A 838 36.41 -2.07 21.06
CA ALA A 838 36.26 -1.26 19.85
C ALA A 838 36.39 0.22 20.22
N THR A 839 37.37 0.91 19.63
CA THR A 839 37.64 2.33 19.92
C THR A 839 37.49 3.19 18.67
N PHE A 840 36.81 4.32 18.84
CA PHE A 840 36.69 5.36 17.82
C PHE A 840 38.08 5.83 17.32
N VAL A 841 38.22 5.97 16.00
CA VAL A 841 39.41 6.53 15.34
C VAL A 841 39.07 7.82 14.61
N ALA A 842 38.05 7.78 13.75
CA ALA A 842 37.61 8.92 12.95
C ALA A 842 36.13 8.78 12.58
N GLU A 843 35.48 9.91 12.29
CA GLU A 843 34.18 9.95 11.59
C GLU A 843 34.22 11.01 10.50
N TYR A 844 33.40 10.82 9.48
CA TYR A 844 33.19 11.77 8.39
C TYR A 844 31.69 12.00 8.22
N GLY A 845 31.28 13.25 8.46
CA GLY A 845 29.89 13.70 8.42
C GLY A 845 29.65 14.71 7.31
N SER A 846 28.37 14.97 7.02
CA SER A 846 27.96 16.07 6.13
C SER A 846 27.47 17.27 6.93
N ASP A 847 27.89 18.48 6.55
CA ASP A 847 27.38 19.74 7.13
C ASP A 847 25.85 19.89 6.95
N ARG A 848 25.28 19.17 5.99
CA ARG A 848 23.82 19.12 5.74
C ARG A 848 23.07 18.25 6.74
N ARG A 849 23.78 17.54 7.63
CA ARG A 849 23.21 16.58 8.60
C ARG A 849 22.29 15.58 7.91
N LEU A 850 22.83 14.92 6.89
CA LEU A 850 22.10 13.95 6.08
C LEU A 850 21.56 12.81 6.94
N ALA A 851 20.36 12.31 6.57
CA ALA A 851 19.74 11.15 7.16
C ALA A 851 19.49 10.12 6.04
N ALA A 852 20.49 9.30 5.76
CA ALA A 852 20.37 8.15 4.89
C ALA A 852 19.60 7.06 5.65
N ALA A 853 18.45 6.66 5.10
CA ALA A 853 17.61 5.64 5.71
C ALA A 853 18.03 4.23 5.29
N TYR A 854 18.89 4.10 4.29
CA TYR A 854 19.38 2.84 3.76
C TYR A 854 20.54 3.08 2.78
N MET A 855 21.28 2.02 2.49
CA MET A 855 22.39 1.97 1.54
C MET A 855 23.57 2.87 1.98
N GLY A 856 24.58 2.98 1.13
CA GLY A 856 25.76 3.78 1.41
C GLY A 856 27.00 2.95 1.74
N ASN A 857 28.13 3.66 1.76
CA ASN A 857 29.42 3.06 2.05
C ASN A 857 30.47 4.08 2.48
N ALA A 858 31.50 3.60 3.17
CA ALA A 858 32.71 4.30 3.56
C ALA A 858 33.94 3.53 3.07
N GLN A 859 34.60 4.04 2.04
CA GLN A 859 35.78 3.41 1.44
C GLN A 859 37.07 4.19 1.78
N PRO A 860 38.00 3.61 2.55
CA PRO A 860 39.36 4.11 2.65
C PRO A 860 40.09 4.10 1.30
N LEU A 861 40.84 5.16 1.01
CA LEU A 861 41.61 5.30 -0.24
C LEU A 861 43.12 5.24 0.03
N GLU A 862 43.90 4.85 -0.99
CA GLU A 862 45.36 4.63 -0.89
C GLU A 862 46.15 5.87 -0.40
N ASN A 863 45.67 7.07 -0.71
CA ASN A 863 46.30 8.32 -0.26
C ASN A 863 45.89 8.75 1.16
N GLY A 864 45.09 7.93 1.85
CA GLY A 864 44.56 8.21 3.19
C GLY A 864 43.28 9.03 3.23
N ASN A 865 42.72 9.41 2.07
CA ASN A 865 41.38 9.99 1.98
C ASN A 865 40.31 8.93 2.24
N VAL A 866 39.07 9.36 2.41
CA VAL A 866 37.90 8.48 2.56
C VAL A 866 36.81 8.94 1.61
N LEU A 867 36.30 8.01 0.80
CA LEU A 867 35.12 8.22 -0.04
C LEU A 867 33.87 7.75 0.72
N VAL A 868 32.83 8.57 0.75
CA VAL A 868 31.56 8.29 1.42
C VAL A 868 30.44 8.36 0.39
N GLY A 869 29.74 7.25 0.18
CA GLY A 869 28.47 7.21 -0.55
C GLY A 869 27.31 7.37 0.43
N TRP A 870 26.44 8.36 0.24
CA TRP A 870 25.36 8.68 1.18
C TRP A 870 24.05 7.90 0.95
N GLY A 871 24.12 6.75 0.27
CA GLY A 871 23.03 5.80 0.13
C GLY A 871 21.73 6.41 -0.41
N SER A 872 20.67 6.40 0.42
CA SER A 872 19.34 6.95 0.08
C SER A 872 19.32 8.47 -0.15
N GLN A 873 20.45 9.16 0.05
CA GLN A 873 20.63 10.57 -0.24
C GLN A 873 21.37 10.74 -1.58
N PRO A 874 21.07 11.79 -2.37
CA PRO A 874 21.60 11.94 -3.73
C PRO A 874 23.06 12.42 -3.76
N TYR A 875 23.86 12.09 -2.74
CA TYR A 875 25.21 12.62 -2.56
C TYR A 875 26.27 11.52 -2.49
N PHE A 876 27.48 11.83 -2.92
CA PHE A 876 28.70 11.17 -2.44
C PHE A 876 29.81 12.20 -2.28
N SER A 877 30.72 11.95 -1.36
CA SER A 877 31.72 12.93 -0.95
C SER A 877 33.07 12.27 -0.72
N GLU A 878 34.16 13.01 -0.96
CA GLU A 878 35.50 12.58 -0.59
C GLU A 878 36.06 13.51 0.48
N TYR A 879 36.66 12.93 1.51
CA TYR A 879 37.26 13.65 2.62
C TYR A 879 38.76 13.39 2.68
N SER A 880 39.51 14.42 3.09
CA SER A 880 40.90 14.25 3.46
C SER A 880 41.02 13.37 4.71
N LYS A 881 42.22 12.85 4.98
CA LYS A 881 42.51 12.13 6.24
C LYS A 881 42.15 12.95 7.49
N SER A 882 42.27 14.27 7.44
CA SER A 882 41.92 15.20 8.53
C SER A 882 40.43 15.52 8.64
N GLY A 883 39.61 15.07 7.68
CA GLY A 883 38.17 15.30 7.65
C GLY A 883 37.72 16.51 6.83
N ASP A 884 38.62 17.13 6.05
CA ASP A 884 38.25 18.24 5.16
C ASP A 884 37.49 17.71 3.94
N LEU A 885 36.35 18.32 3.60
CA LEU A 885 35.60 17.98 2.40
C LEU A 885 36.40 18.38 1.14
N LEU A 886 36.73 17.40 0.30
CA LEU A 886 37.54 17.57 -0.92
C LEU A 886 36.72 17.47 -2.21
N MET A 887 35.59 16.79 -2.17
CA MET A 887 34.62 16.69 -3.26
C MET A 887 33.26 16.40 -2.67
N ASP A 888 32.22 16.96 -3.29
CA ASP A 888 30.83 16.69 -2.94
C ASP A 888 30.04 16.64 -4.24
N ALA A 889 29.59 15.46 -4.64
CA ALA A 889 28.89 15.25 -5.90
C ALA A 889 27.41 15.01 -5.65
N VAL A 890 26.57 15.51 -6.55
CA VAL A 890 25.11 15.47 -6.42
C VAL A 890 24.48 14.81 -7.64
N PHE A 891 23.70 13.77 -7.41
CA PHE A 891 22.83 13.16 -8.43
C PHE A 891 21.62 14.06 -8.73
N PRO A 892 21.12 14.06 -9.97
CA PRO A 892 19.88 14.78 -10.31
C PRO A 892 18.70 14.09 -9.61
N SER A 893 17.89 14.85 -8.86
CA SER A 893 16.69 14.30 -8.21
C SER A 893 15.74 13.66 -9.25
N PRO A 894 15.18 12.46 -9.01
CA PRO A 894 15.18 11.69 -7.77
C PRO A 894 16.27 10.60 -7.69
N ASN A 895 17.32 10.69 -8.51
CA ASN A 895 18.34 9.66 -8.59
C ASN A 895 19.23 9.64 -7.34
N ILE A 896 19.69 8.45 -7.01
CA ILE A 896 20.62 8.16 -5.91
C ILE A 896 21.62 7.09 -6.37
N ALA A 897 22.52 6.69 -5.49
CA ALA A 897 23.39 5.53 -5.71
C ALA A 897 23.32 4.59 -4.53
N TYR A 898 23.24 3.28 -4.82
CA TYR A 898 23.34 2.27 -3.77
C TYR A 898 24.69 2.35 -3.04
N ARG A 899 25.78 2.42 -3.83
CA ARG A 899 27.14 2.64 -3.36
C ARG A 899 27.95 3.40 -4.41
N VAL A 900 29.02 4.04 -3.96
CA VAL A 900 30.03 4.67 -4.81
C VAL A 900 31.40 4.22 -4.35
N ASN A 901 32.15 3.62 -5.27
CA ASN A 901 33.53 3.20 -5.02
C ASN A 901 34.49 4.05 -5.84
N ARG A 902 35.76 4.06 -5.47
CA ARG A 902 36.85 4.59 -6.28
C ARG A 902 37.90 3.53 -6.52
N ALA A 903 38.29 3.39 -7.77
CA ALA A 903 39.37 2.48 -8.16
C ALA A 903 40.09 2.94 -9.44
N GLN A 904 41.31 2.46 -9.62
CA GLN A 904 42.01 2.56 -10.90
C GLN A 904 41.37 1.61 -11.92
N TRP A 905 41.15 2.09 -13.14
CA TRP A 905 40.61 1.27 -14.22
C TRP A 905 41.27 1.56 -15.55
N ILE A 906 41.68 0.50 -16.25
CA ILE A 906 42.17 0.57 -17.62
C ILE A 906 41.13 -0.09 -18.52
N GLY A 907 40.34 0.73 -19.22
CA GLY A 907 39.34 0.28 -20.17
C GLY A 907 39.88 0.28 -21.60
N LEU A 908 39.75 -0.86 -22.27
CA LEU A 908 40.22 -1.17 -23.61
C LEU A 908 39.06 -1.66 -24.48
N PRO A 909 38.02 -0.84 -24.73
CA PRO A 909 36.84 -1.27 -25.46
C PRO A 909 37.19 -1.79 -26.87
N LEU A 910 36.55 -2.90 -27.27
CA LEU A 910 36.72 -3.49 -28.61
C LEU A 910 35.99 -2.72 -29.71
N SER A 911 35.04 -1.86 -29.34
CA SER A 911 34.39 -0.96 -30.29
C SER A 911 35.42 0.03 -30.85
N THR A 912 35.21 0.51 -32.07
CA THR A 912 35.97 1.67 -32.56
C THR A 912 35.47 2.96 -31.89
N PRO A 913 36.28 4.04 -31.88
CA PRO A 913 35.78 5.38 -31.59
C PRO A 913 34.51 5.73 -32.37
N SER A 914 33.64 6.50 -31.74
CA SER A 914 32.44 7.08 -32.36
C SER A 914 32.70 8.52 -32.74
N GLY A 915 32.27 8.90 -33.94
CA GLY A 915 32.38 10.26 -34.44
C GLY A 915 31.09 10.71 -35.13
N ALA A 916 30.75 11.98 -34.95
CA ALA A 916 29.64 12.64 -35.62
C ALA A 916 30.01 14.08 -35.98
N ALA A 917 29.39 14.66 -37.01
CA ALA A 917 29.66 16.03 -37.41
C ALA A 917 28.35 16.80 -37.63
N ARG A 918 28.24 17.99 -37.06
CA ARG A 918 27.09 18.89 -37.24
C ARG A 918 27.52 20.26 -37.75
N VAL A 919 26.61 20.95 -38.41
CA VAL A 919 26.77 22.34 -38.79
C VAL A 919 25.82 23.18 -37.95
N GLU A 920 26.37 24.05 -37.12
CA GLU A 920 25.62 24.99 -36.27
C GLU A 920 26.21 26.39 -36.47
N ASP A 921 25.35 27.39 -36.69
CA ASP A 921 25.73 28.78 -36.97
C ASP A 921 26.82 28.93 -38.05
N GLY A 922 26.72 28.11 -39.10
CA GLY A 922 27.67 28.11 -40.21
C GLY A 922 29.07 27.61 -39.85
N ARG A 923 29.24 26.88 -38.74
CA ARG A 923 30.50 26.22 -38.35
C ARG A 923 30.30 24.71 -38.29
N THR A 924 31.20 23.96 -38.91
CA THR A 924 31.25 22.50 -38.76
C THR A 924 31.97 22.11 -37.47
N THR A 925 31.28 21.36 -36.62
CA THR A 925 31.83 20.78 -35.38
C THR A 925 31.80 19.26 -35.49
N VAL A 926 32.97 18.64 -35.27
CA VAL A 926 33.16 17.20 -35.17
C VAL A 926 33.19 16.80 -33.71
N TYR A 927 32.34 15.85 -33.33
CA TYR A 927 32.22 15.28 -32.00
C TYR A 927 32.88 13.92 -31.98
N ALA A 928 33.74 13.66 -31.00
CA ALA A 928 34.45 12.40 -30.84
C ALA A 928 34.23 11.83 -29.43
N SER A 929 33.91 10.54 -29.33
CA SER A 929 33.82 9.82 -28.06
C SER A 929 34.27 8.36 -28.23
N TRP A 930 34.61 7.70 -27.11
CA TRP A 930 34.89 6.27 -27.09
C TRP A 930 34.51 5.69 -25.73
N ASN A 931 33.29 5.14 -25.66
CA ASN A 931 32.70 4.67 -24.41
C ASN A 931 33.59 3.64 -23.70
N GLY A 932 34.14 4.03 -22.55
CA GLY A 932 35.00 3.20 -21.71
C GLY A 932 36.49 3.21 -22.05
N ALA A 933 36.96 3.94 -23.06
CA ALA A 933 38.39 4.00 -23.37
C ALA A 933 39.12 4.99 -22.44
N THR A 934 39.91 4.48 -21.49
CA THR A 934 40.57 5.32 -20.47
C THR A 934 41.95 5.84 -20.90
N ARG A 935 42.51 5.33 -22.01
CA ARG A 935 43.84 5.72 -22.50
C ARG A 935 43.84 6.89 -23.50
N VAL A 936 42.68 7.43 -23.85
CA VAL A 936 42.57 8.54 -24.81
C VAL A 936 42.99 9.85 -24.14
N ALA A 937 44.10 10.42 -24.59
CA ALA A 937 44.59 11.73 -24.14
C ALA A 937 44.15 12.86 -25.07
N SER A 938 44.08 12.59 -26.38
CA SER A 938 43.67 13.58 -27.38
C SER A 938 43.01 12.95 -28.61
N TRP A 939 42.31 13.78 -29.36
CA TRP A 939 41.60 13.43 -30.58
C TRP A 939 42.22 14.15 -31.77
N ARG A 940 42.65 13.39 -32.77
CA ARG A 940 43.03 13.94 -34.07
C ARG A 940 41.86 13.81 -35.04
N VAL A 941 41.47 14.93 -35.63
CA VAL A 941 40.37 14.98 -36.59
C VAL A 941 40.91 15.04 -38.01
N MET A 942 40.48 14.08 -38.82
CA MET A 942 40.70 14.04 -40.26
C MET A 942 39.45 14.58 -40.95
N ALA A 943 39.61 15.41 -41.98
CA ALA A 943 38.47 15.85 -42.79
C ALA A 943 38.86 16.04 -44.25
N GLY A 944 37.89 15.91 -45.16
CA GLY A 944 38.10 16.11 -46.59
C GLY A 944 36.83 15.98 -47.43
N PRO A 945 36.93 16.11 -48.77
CA PRO A 945 35.79 15.99 -49.67
C PRO A 945 35.24 14.56 -49.80
N SER A 946 36.03 13.54 -49.48
CA SER A 946 35.67 12.11 -49.54
C SER A 946 36.56 11.29 -48.60
N ALA A 947 36.13 10.08 -48.24
CA ALA A 947 36.83 9.23 -47.26
C ALA A 947 38.26 8.83 -47.66
N ASP A 948 38.53 8.75 -48.97
CA ASP A 948 39.85 8.49 -49.56
C ASP A 948 40.75 9.73 -49.66
N ARG A 949 40.21 10.92 -49.38
CA ARG A 949 40.92 12.21 -49.52
C ARG A 949 40.78 13.07 -48.26
N MET A 950 41.02 12.49 -47.08
CA MET A 950 41.05 13.23 -45.82
C MET A 950 42.47 13.64 -45.43
N ALA A 951 42.61 14.81 -44.83
CA ALA A 951 43.86 15.30 -44.24
C ALA A 951 43.68 15.61 -42.76
N ILE A 952 44.79 15.62 -42.01
CA ILE A 952 44.79 16.05 -40.61
C ILE A 952 44.38 17.52 -40.56
N VAL A 953 43.28 17.81 -39.88
CA VAL A 953 42.80 19.18 -39.68
C VAL A 953 43.35 19.75 -38.39
N THR A 954 43.20 19.01 -37.29
CA THR A 954 43.58 19.47 -35.96
C THR A 954 43.72 18.30 -34.98
N THR A 955 44.40 18.54 -33.86
CA THR A 955 44.44 17.64 -32.71
C THR A 955 44.01 18.42 -31.47
N LYS A 956 43.04 17.89 -30.70
CA LYS A 956 42.49 18.52 -29.50
C LYS A 956 42.58 17.58 -28.31
N ALA A 957 42.98 18.09 -27.15
CA ALA A 957 42.95 17.32 -25.90
C ALA A 957 41.51 16.84 -25.59
N LYS A 958 41.37 15.66 -24.98
CA LYS A 958 40.07 15.15 -24.53
C LYS A 958 39.51 16.08 -23.45
N SER A 959 38.24 16.47 -23.56
CA SER A 959 37.59 17.45 -22.66
C SER A 959 36.35 16.93 -21.92
N GLY A 960 36.19 15.61 -21.79
CA GLY A 960 35.02 14.95 -21.22
C GLY A 960 34.74 13.61 -21.90
N PHE A 961 33.52 13.07 -21.79
CA PHE A 961 33.09 11.88 -22.55
C PHE A 961 33.14 12.15 -24.07
N GLU A 962 32.57 13.28 -24.48
CA GLU A 962 32.51 13.75 -25.85
C GLU A 962 33.38 15.01 -26.02
N THR A 963 34.27 15.00 -27.00
CA THR A 963 35.11 16.15 -27.34
C THR A 963 34.58 16.79 -28.61
N ALA A 964 34.12 18.05 -28.51
CA ALA A 964 33.72 18.85 -29.66
C ALA A 964 34.92 19.57 -30.27
N VAL A 965 35.11 19.44 -31.58
CA VAL A 965 36.24 19.99 -32.34
C VAL A 965 35.73 20.75 -33.55
N THR A 966 35.90 22.07 -33.57
CA THR A 966 35.55 22.88 -34.74
C THR A 966 36.55 22.66 -35.87
N VAL A 967 36.05 22.46 -37.08
CA VAL A 967 36.84 22.23 -38.30
C VAL A 967 36.45 23.20 -39.42
N PRO A 968 37.31 23.45 -40.41
CA PRO A 968 36.96 24.28 -41.57
C PRO A 968 35.74 23.75 -42.31
N ASN A 969 34.88 24.69 -42.73
CA ASN A 969 33.70 24.37 -43.52
C ASN A 969 34.06 23.79 -44.89
N GLY A 970 33.15 23.03 -45.49
CA GLY A 970 33.29 22.48 -46.86
C GLY A 970 33.81 21.04 -46.92
N SER A 971 34.23 20.46 -45.79
CA SER A 971 34.51 19.02 -45.68
C SER A 971 33.21 18.21 -45.70
N LYS A 972 33.21 17.06 -46.39
CA LYS A 972 32.05 16.16 -46.51
C LYS A 972 32.22 14.83 -45.77
N SER A 973 33.47 14.44 -45.50
CA SER A 973 33.81 13.22 -44.80
C SER A 973 34.80 13.52 -43.69
N PHE A 974 34.65 12.83 -42.56
CA PHE A 974 35.41 13.01 -41.34
C PHE A 974 35.81 11.66 -40.75
N GLU A 975 36.94 11.61 -40.06
CA GLU A 975 37.37 10.49 -39.21
C GLU A 975 38.00 11.06 -37.93
N VAL A 976 37.76 10.39 -36.81
CA VAL A 976 38.38 10.75 -35.53
C VAL A 976 39.33 9.64 -35.10
N GLN A 977 40.57 10.03 -34.80
CA GLN A 977 41.61 9.13 -34.30
C GLN A 977 41.88 9.45 -32.83
N ALA A 978 41.76 8.43 -31.99
CA ALA A 978 42.10 8.51 -30.58
C ALA A 978 43.61 8.34 -30.41
N LEU A 979 44.24 9.28 -29.69
CA LEU A 979 45.67 9.27 -29.40
C LEU A 979 45.91 9.01 -27.91
N ASP A 980 46.90 8.19 -27.59
CA ASP A 980 47.39 8.05 -26.22
C ASP A 980 48.24 9.25 -25.77
N ALA A 981 48.68 9.25 -24.50
CA ALA A 981 49.51 10.32 -23.95
C ALA A 981 50.87 10.50 -24.66
N GLY A 982 51.33 9.48 -25.40
CA GLY A 982 52.54 9.55 -26.23
C GLY A 982 52.28 10.05 -27.65
N GLY A 983 51.03 10.39 -28.00
CA GLY A 983 50.63 10.84 -29.33
C GLY A 983 50.49 9.71 -30.36
N ARG A 984 50.45 8.44 -29.93
CA ARG A 984 50.26 7.29 -30.83
C ARG A 984 48.77 7.02 -31.03
N VAL A 985 48.37 6.73 -32.27
CA VAL A 985 47.00 6.31 -32.61
C VAL A 985 46.71 4.96 -31.98
N ILE A 986 45.69 4.91 -31.13
CA ILE A 986 45.22 3.70 -30.44
C ILE A 986 43.86 3.21 -30.95
N GLY A 987 43.17 4.02 -31.77
CA GLY A 987 41.94 3.62 -32.46
C GLY A 987 41.47 4.70 -33.43
N SER A 988 40.75 4.30 -34.46
CA SER A 988 40.14 5.19 -35.45
C SER A 988 38.66 4.86 -35.62
N SER A 989 37.81 5.89 -35.74
CA SER A 989 36.42 5.69 -36.14
C SER A 989 36.35 5.18 -37.58
N ARG A 990 35.20 4.65 -37.98
CA ARG A 990 34.87 4.57 -39.41
C ARG A 990 34.71 6.00 -39.95
N PRO A 991 34.99 6.25 -41.24
CA PRO A 991 34.65 7.53 -41.85
C PRO A 991 33.15 7.80 -41.74
N PHE A 992 32.79 9.04 -41.40
CA PHE A 992 31.40 9.50 -41.27
C PHE A 992 31.20 10.83 -42.01
N SER A 993 29.94 11.20 -42.20
CA SER A 993 29.53 12.42 -42.89
C SER A 993 28.76 13.33 -41.94
N LEU A 994 28.40 14.53 -42.40
CA LEU A 994 27.50 15.42 -41.67
C LEU A 994 26.19 14.69 -41.33
N THR A 995 25.84 14.68 -40.05
CA THR A 995 24.50 14.29 -39.59
C THR A 995 23.55 15.46 -39.79
N ALA A 996 22.36 15.16 -40.32
CA ALA A 996 21.28 16.14 -40.52
C ALA A 996 20.76 16.71 -39.21
#